data_AF-A0AA43KXC8-F1
#
_entry.id   AF-A0AA43KXC8-F1
#
_cell.length_a   1.000
_cell.length_b   1.000
_cell.length_c   1.000
_cell.angle_alpha   90.00
_cell.angle_beta   90.00
_cell.angle_gamma   90.00
#
_symmetry.space_group_name_H-M   'P 1'
#
loop_
_entity.id
_entity.type
_entity.pdbx_description
1 polymer ?
#
loop_
_entity_poly.entity_id
_entity_poly.type
_entity_poly.pdbx_seq_one_letter_code
_entity_poly.pdbx_strand_id
1 'polypeptide(L)'
;MISLIDILRIFRTNYTPSEREFQETWKSFWHKSERLPIQQVLGLNDALDNKASKEELANATTNFKGYHSSLTELLAAYPQVKNKKDFFAWVGSPYPGTVYKVYANGGAWMNTGEIPTQQEIDLADYVKVKTIVNVSQLKDEYNYEDEQDARDAVPVHLRGLGQKVIYQLKDGRKVTDTYLGVSLAQWNDPLKWAREITTIDLDYIEEIAGVPSPTNQFDIDNITPNKALSGSSGLEVTLNTTSISNYIPITKGDKIYFNSDRVIAFYDANKNLITYLKALDDTPSQDDRIIDITGDYSYMRFTIMNEWLDSTYCYLNEINNNDVEPSGENQFNKNGITPNKALNGATGLEADHLSASISNYIPIAKGDKVFFNSDRVVAFYDSNKTLITFLAALDDNPSQDNRIIDITGDYSYMRFTVMNEWLDTAYCYINEDIEGNSYSGVPASKILYNRKPINDVFINNVKKEVFVDAKKVLIGSVNLPDYLINLSYNPKIYNYELRKDITNAAILPDNMIIAAIGNKIVKYGLDGIETILLEINSVSDWRCLWCHSSGSVFFSPMNSYSENTDASNYGLYRYDGTTVTKVIQLASRQSIWGIDEDSKGNIYAGVYSLGVNNTDLYKSTDGGNTFTKLRSWSPLKHIHALYVDKLTDTLYVSLGDTYSVSQNFKSTDRGATFSPCIDSMRRQMTAIISSGKYRFFGTDHSPIGVIYRTSDDNTLEVSLNVGYYSNVFFLRRSDLTGWIYAGFKTDPSATSNLYCSVWVTKDDGDTWEIVKEINVVSAGEGFWFASNFKDGNMIVGYKLNNAFKGLGVSELVQPVYASDGITGTIIKPITYNY
;
A
#
# COMPACT_ATOMS: atom_id res chain seq x y z
N MET A 1 -28.57 43.93 -22.20
CA MET A 1 -28.87 42.70 -21.44
C MET A 1 -30.33 42.38 -21.68
N ILE A 2 -30.63 41.27 -22.38
CA ILE A 2 -32.01 40.80 -22.57
C ILE A 2 -32.50 40.28 -21.21
N SER A 3 -33.71 40.63 -20.79
CA SER A 3 -34.24 40.13 -19.51
C SER A 3 -34.59 38.64 -19.61
N LEU A 4 -34.54 37.91 -18.48
CA LEU A 4 -35.01 36.52 -18.41
C LEU A 4 -36.47 36.35 -18.90
N ILE A 5 -37.30 37.39 -18.73
CA ILE A 5 -38.68 37.44 -19.22
C ILE A 5 -38.73 37.52 -20.75
N ASP A 6 -37.84 38.28 -21.37
CA ASP A 6 -37.73 38.37 -22.83
C ASP A 6 -37.21 37.07 -23.44
N ILE A 7 -36.26 36.40 -22.79
CA ILE A 7 -35.77 35.07 -23.17
C ILE A 7 -36.91 34.03 -23.10
N LEU A 8 -37.66 34.01 -22.00
CA LEU A 8 -38.80 33.10 -21.84
C LEU A 8 -39.89 33.36 -22.90
N ARG A 9 -40.10 34.63 -23.28
CA ARG A 9 -41.03 35.03 -24.33
C ARG A 9 -40.57 34.53 -25.71
N ILE A 10 -39.28 34.65 -26.03
CA ILE A 10 -38.68 34.14 -27.28
C ILE A 10 -38.92 32.63 -27.43
N PHE A 11 -38.69 31.84 -26.37
CA PHE A 11 -38.93 30.39 -26.38
C PHE A 11 -40.42 30.02 -26.52
N ARG A 12 -41.35 30.86 -26.05
CA ARG A 12 -42.80 30.59 -26.14
C ARG A 12 -43.40 30.90 -27.50
N THR A 13 -42.75 31.73 -28.32
CA THR A 13 -43.30 32.17 -29.62
C THR A 13 -42.75 31.39 -30.82
N ASN A 14 -42.07 30.24 -30.61
CA ASN A 14 -41.33 29.50 -31.65
C ASN A 14 -40.33 30.38 -32.44
N TYR A 15 -39.85 31.46 -31.82
CA TYR A 15 -38.84 32.30 -32.44
C TYR A 15 -37.46 31.66 -32.23
N THR A 16 -36.73 31.43 -33.31
CA THR A 16 -35.35 30.94 -33.22
C THR A 16 -34.42 32.14 -33.11
N PRO A 17 -33.71 32.33 -31.98
CA PRO A 17 -32.81 33.47 -31.84
C PRO A 17 -31.68 33.39 -32.86
N SER A 18 -31.20 34.54 -33.31
CA SER A 18 -29.96 34.60 -34.08
C SER A 18 -28.77 34.18 -33.22
N GLU A 19 -27.67 33.76 -33.86
CA GLU A 19 -26.44 33.35 -33.16
C GLU A 19 -25.94 34.45 -32.20
N ARG A 20 -26.03 35.72 -32.62
CA ARG A 20 -25.65 36.86 -31.79
C ARG A 20 -26.53 36.99 -30.55
N GLU A 21 -27.84 36.87 -30.70
CA GLU A 21 -28.78 36.91 -29.57
C GLU A 21 -28.56 35.73 -28.61
N PHE A 22 -28.22 34.56 -29.14
CA PHE A 22 -27.82 33.41 -28.33
C PHE A 22 -26.52 33.65 -27.58
N GLN A 23 -25.47 34.19 -28.23
CA GLN A 23 -24.19 34.49 -27.57
C GLN A 23 -24.34 35.57 -26.49
N GLU A 24 -25.10 36.63 -26.75
CA GLU A 24 -25.37 37.69 -25.76
C GLU A 24 -26.17 37.15 -24.56
N THR A 25 -27.07 36.19 -24.82
CA THR A 25 -27.83 35.48 -23.77
C THR A 25 -26.92 34.56 -22.96
N TRP A 26 -26.09 33.74 -23.63
CA TRP A 26 -25.16 32.81 -22.98
C TRP A 26 -24.18 33.53 -22.05
N LYS A 27 -23.59 34.65 -22.51
CA LYS A 27 -22.69 35.50 -21.73
C LYS A 27 -23.35 36.22 -20.55
N SER A 28 -24.69 36.20 -20.45
CA SER A 28 -25.42 36.81 -19.33
C SER A 28 -25.70 35.84 -18.18
N PHE A 29 -25.46 34.54 -18.37
CA PHE A 29 -25.56 33.54 -17.31
C PHE A 29 -24.23 33.34 -16.61
N TRP A 30 -24.31 32.94 -15.34
CA TRP A 30 -23.15 32.52 -14.58
C TRP A 30 -22.86 31.05 -14.86
N HIS A 31 -21.60 30.74 -15.17
CA HIS A 31 -21.17 29.39 -15.50
C HIS A 31 -20.68 28.64 -14.27
N LYS A 32 -20.81 27.29 -14.25
CA LYS A 32 -20.43 26.45 -13.10
C LYS A 32 -18.95 26.57 -12.70
N SER A 33 -18.10 27.05 -13.61
CA SER A 33 -16.67 27.29 -13.39
C SER A 33 -16.35 28.67 -12.80
N GLU A 34 -17.34 29.56 -12.67
CA GLU A 34 -17.12 30.94 -12.23
C GLU A 34 -17.37 31.07 -10.72
N ARG A 35 -16.47 31.79 -10.04
CA ARG A 35 -16.66 32.14 -8.62
C ARG A 35 -17.63 33.30 -8.51
N LEU A 36 -18.62 33.15 -7.64
CA LEU A 36 -19.67 34.13 -7.44
C LEU A 36 -19.34 35.03 -6.24
N PRO A 37 -19.23 36.36 -6.43
CA PRO A 37 -19.11 37.27 -5.31
C PRO A 37 -20.29 37.13 -4.34
N ILE A 38 -20.01 36.95 -3.04
CA ILE A 38 -21.03 36.76 -2.00
C ILE A 38 -22.07 37.89 -2.01
N GLN A 39 -21.64 39.11 -2.31
CA GLN A 39 -22.50 40.31 -2.35
C GLN A 39 -23.56 40.26 -3.46
N GLN A 40 -23.38 39.40 -4.47
CA GLN A 40 -24.31 39.27 -5.60
C GLN A 40 -25.37 38.18 -5.37
N VAL A 41 -25.27 37.41 -4.27
CA VAL A 41 -26.29 36.43 -3.86
C VAL A 41 -27.22 37.09 -2.85
N LEU A 42 -28.40 37.52 -3.32
CA LEU A 42 -29.39 38.20 -2.49
C LEU A 42 -29.80 37.35 -1.27
N GLY A 43 -29.78 37.93 -0.08
CA GLY A 43 -30.17 37.27 1.18
C GLY A 43 -29.11 36.33 1.77
N LEU A 44 -27.96 36.13 1.11
CA LEU A 44 -26.89 35.29 1.64
C LEU A 44 -26.23 35.91 2.88
N ASN A 45 -25.98 37.22 2.88
CA ASN A 45 -25.44 37.92 4.05
C ASN A 45 -26.40 37.82 5.25
N ASP A 46 -27.70 38.06 5.05
CA ASP A 46 -28.69 37.95 6.13
C ASP A 46 -28.74 36.53 6.74
N ALA A 47 -28.51 35.50 5.92
CA ALA A 47 -28.44 34.10 6.37
C ALA A 47 -27.12 33.75 7.08
N LEU A 48 -26.03 34.42 6.72
CA LEU A 48 -24.71 34.24 7.33
C LEU A 48 -24.53 35.06 8.61
N ASP A 49 -25.14 36.24 8.69
CA ASP A 49 -25.06 37.17 9.84
C ASP A 49 -25.69 36.57 11.12
N ASN A 50 -26.50 35.51 10.98
CA ASN A 50 -27.06 34.74 12.09
C ASN A 50 -26.25 33.49 12.47
N LYS A 51 -25.14 33.20 11.78
CA LYS A 51 -24.26 32.06 12.08
C LYS A 51 -23.03 32.53 12.88
N ALA A 52 -22.49 31.63 13.71
CA ALA A 52 -21.29 31.91 14.48
C ALA A 52 -20.14 32.29 13.56
N SER A 53 -19.39 33.34 13.90
CA SER A 53 -18.19 33.71 13.16
C SER A 53 -17.15 32.57 13.22
N LYS A 54 -16.23 32.52 12.26
CA LYS A 54 -15.11 31.55 12.27
C LYS A 54 -14.33 31.60 13.59
N GLU A 55 -14.20 32.79 14.17
CA GLU A 55 -13.55 33.03 15.46
C GLU A 55 -14.39 32.54 16.64
N GLU A 56 -15.71 32.73 16.61
CA GLU A 56 -16.63 32.18 17.61
C GLU A 56 -16.65 30.65 17.59
N LEU A 57 -16.57 30.03 16.41
CA LEU A 57 -16.52 28.58 16.26
C LEU A 57 -15.17 28.01 16.75
N ALA A 58 -14.06 28.65 16.41
CA ALA A 58 -12.73 28.27 16.89
C ALA A 58 -12.60 28.40 18.42
N ASN A 59 -13.25 29.40 19.01
CA ASN A 59 -13.25 29.60 20.46
C ASN A 59 -14.14 28.62 21.24
N ALA A 60 -15.09 27.94 20.59
CA ALA A 60 -16.10 27.10 21.23
C ALA A 60 -15.71 25.63 21.46
N THR A 61 -14.58 25.17 20.92
CA THR A 61 -14.18 23.75 20.89
C THR A 61 -13.63 23.24 22.22
N THR A 62 -13.00 24.08 23.05
CA THR A 62 -12.56 23.73 24.41
C THR A 62 -12.67 24.90 25.39
N ASN A 63 -13.00 24.58 26.65
CA ASN A 63 -13.03 25.57 27.74
C ASN A 63 -11.63 25.89 28.28
N PHE A 64 -10.62 25.06 28.01
CA PHE A 64 -9.24 25.27 28.43
C PHE A 64 -8.43 26.02 27.36
N LYS A 65 -7.82 27.16 27.74
CA LYS A 65 -7.04 28.05 26.85
C LYS A 65 -5.53 27.91 27.02
N GLY A 66 -5.07 26.76 27.52
CA GLY A 66 -3.67 26.40 27.58
C GLY A 66 -2.88 27.01 28.73
N TYR A 67 -1.56 26.89 28.62
CA TYR A 67 -0.57 27.33 29.60
C TYR A 67 0.11 28.61 29.12
N HIS A 68 0.27 29.57 30.02
CA HIS A 68 0.89 30.86 29.75
C HIS A 68 1.96 31.15 30.81
N SER A 69 3.10 31.68 30.40
CA SER A 69 4.19 31.99 31.33
C SER A 69 3.88 33.19 32.22
N SER A 70 3.00 34.08 31.77
CA SER A 70 2.57 35.29 32.49
C SER A 70 1.13 35.69 32.17
N LEU A 71 0.52 36.50 33.04
CA LEU A 71 -0.82 37.04 32.80
C LEU A 71 -0.83 37.94 31.55
N THR A 72 0.26 38.65 31.28
CA THR A 72 0.41 39.47 30.07
C THR A 72 0.32 38.63 28.81
N GLU A 73 0.93 37.45 28.79
CA GLU A 73 0.87 36.52 27.65
C GLU A 73 -0.55 35.98 27.45
N LEU A 74 -1.23 35.58 28.53
CA LEU A 74 -2.63 35.16 28.50
C LEU A 74 -3.54 36.27 27.92
N LEU A 75 -3.36 37.51 28.38
CA LEU A 75 -4.15 38.66 27.92
C LEU A 75 -3.83 39.06 26.47
N ALA A 76 -2.60 38.83 26.00
CA ALA A 76 -2.22 39.07 24.62
C ALA A 76 -2.80 37.99 23.68
N ALA A 77 -2.82 36.73 24.12
CA ALA A 77 -3.37 35.61 23.34
C ALA A 77 -4.91 35.60 23.33
N TYR A 78 -5.54 35.98 24.45
CA TYR A 78 -6.99 35.99 24.63
C TYR A 78 -7.47 37.34 25.20
N PRO A 79 -7.37 38.41 24.40
CA PRO A 79 -7.85 39.73 24.79
C PRO A 79 -9.37 39.68 24.94
N GLN A 80 -9.85 39.77 26.18
CA GLN A 80 -11.26 39.91 26.60
C GLN A 80 -12.31 39.77 25.49
N VAL A 81 -12.88 38.57 25.38
CA VAL A 81 -13.95 38.30 24.41
C VAL A 81 -15.26 38.11 25.16
N LYS A 82 -16.36 38.60 24.58
CA LYS A 82 -17.71 38.18 24.96
C LYS A 82 -17.83 36.68 24.73
N ASN A 83 -17.56 35.89 25.77
CA ASN A 83 -17.62 34.43 25.69
C ASN A 83 -19.01 33.98 26.09
N LYS A 84 -19.63 33.07 25.33
CA LYS A 84 -20.92 32.44 25.71
C LYS A 84 -20.74 31.28 26.71
N LYS A 85 -19.50 30.98 27.13
CA LYS A 85 -19.11 29.87 28.01
C LYS A 85 -17.97 30.30 28.94
N ASP A 86 -17.82 29.57 30.04
CA ASP A 86 -16.69 29.74 30.96
C ASP A 86 -15.41 29.18 30.33
N PHE A 87 -14.33 29.95 30.37
CA PHE A 87 -13.00 29.52 29.99
C PHE A 87 -12.04 29.55 31.17
N PHE A 88 -11.02 28.70 31.13
CA PHE A 88 -9.93 28.69 32.10
C PHE A 88 -8.56 28.51 31.44
N ALA A 89 -7.52 29.06 32.04
CA ALA A 89 -6.12 28.97 31.61
C ALA A 89 -5.20 28.88 32.83
N TRP A 90 -3.98 28.37 32.66
CA TRP A 90 -2.99 28.31 33.74
C TRP A 90 -1.85 29.29 33.48
N VAL A 91 -1.44 30.04 34.50
CA VAL A 91 -0.45 31.11 34.38
C VAL A 91 0.68 30.96 35.40
N GLY A 92 1.94 30.97 34.95
CA GLY A 92 3.16 31.01 35.80
C GLY A 92 4.10 29.81 35.67
N SER A 93 5.31 29.92 36.26
CA SER A 93 6.35 28.87 36.30
C SER A 93 7.05 28.80 37.67
N PRO A 94 7.41 27.61 38.18
CA PRO A 94 7.11 26.26 37.66
C PRO A 94 5.77 25.70 38.18
N TYR A 95 5.34 24.56 37.62
CA TYR A 95 4.11 23.87 38.03
C TYR A 95 4.04 23.65 39.55
N PRO A 96 2.86 23.81 40.16
CA PRO A 96 1.58 24.21 39.55
C PRO A 96 1.41 25.75 39.47
N GLY A 97 1.13 26.27 38.27
CA GLY A 97 0.78 27.68 38.05
C GLY A 97 -0.61 28.04 38.61
N THR A 98 -1.00 29.32 38.53
CA THR A 98 -2.31 29.78 39.04
C THR A 98 -3.41 29.65 37.97
N VAL A 99 -4.59 29.16 38.35
CA VAL A 99 -5.74 29.09 37.44
C VAL A 99 -6.38 30.48 37.28
N TYR A 100 -6.57 30.90 36.03
CA TYR A 100 -7.36 32.06 35.65
C TYR A 100 -8.65 31.61 34.97
N LYS A 101 -9.78 32.24 35.29
CA LYS A 101 -11.09 31.97 34.67
C LYS A 101 -11.70 33.24 34.09
N VAL A 102 -12.40 33.12 32.97
CA VAL A 102 -13.33 34.14 32.47
C VAL A 102 -14.69 33.48 32.27
N TYR A 103 -15.74 34.08 32.83
CA TYR A 103 -17.07 33.48 32.85
C TYR A 103 -17.87 33.81 31.57
N ALA A 104 -18.91 33.02 31.31
CA ALA A 104 -19.81 33.06 30.15
C ALA A 104 -20.62 34.36 29.99
N ASN A 105 -20.54 35.28 30.95
CA ASN A 105 -21.12 36.62 30.87
C ASN A 105 -20.10 37.67 30.39
N GLY A 106 -18.87 37.24 30.05
CA GLY A 106 -17.74 38.11 29.72
C GLY A 106 -17.07 38.70 30.96
N GLY A 107 -15.96 39.43 30.74
CA GLY A 107 -15.22 40.11 31.78
C GLY A 107 -13.72 39.81 31.74
N ALA A 108 -13.00 40.32 32.76
CA ALA A 108 -11.58 40.06 32.90
C ALA A 108 -11.29 38.63 33.30
N TRP A 109 -10.16 38.12 32.82
CA TRP A 109 -9.55 36.93 33.38
C TRP A 109 -9.29 37.17 34.87
N MET A 110 -9.98 36.42 35.72
CA MET A 110 -9.86 36.49 37.16
C MET A 110 -8.98 35.35 37.66
N ASN A 111 -8.01 35.69 38.49
CA ASN A 111 -7.24 34.72 39.26
C ASN A 111 -8.20 34.05 40.25
N THR A 112 -8.33 32.72 40.18
CA THR A 112 -9.25 31.98 41.05
C THR A 112 -8.63 31.60 42.39
N GLY A 113 -7.31 31.74 42.55
CA GLY A 113 -6.54 31.20 43.68
C GLY A 113 -6.48 29.66 43.70
N GLU A 114 -7.12 28.99 42.75
CA GLU A 114 -7.09 27.53 42.64
C GLU A 114 -5.73 27.10 42.08
N ILE A 115 -5.17 26.05 42.70
CA ILE A 115 -4.02 25.31 42.19
C ILE A 115 -4.57 24.08 41.46
N PRO A 116 -4.15 23.80 40.21
CA PRO A 116 -4.62 22.63 39.45
C PRO A 116 -4.50 21.33 40.26
N THR A 117 -5.59 20.58 40.39
CA THR A 117 -5.67 19.36 41.24
C THR A 117 -5.19 18.08 40.58
N GLN A 118 -4.84 18.11 39.29
CA GLN A 118 -4.37 16.93 38.55
C GLN A 118 -3.23 17.32 37.60
N GLN A 119 -2.17 16.51 37.56
CA GLN A 119 -1.01 16.66 36.67
C GLN A 119 -1.28 16.05 35.27
N GLU A 120 -2.43 15.41 35.06
CA GLU A 120 -2.79 14.71 33.83
C GLU A 120 -3.70 15.57 32.95
N ILE A 121 -3.12 16.59 32.32
CA ILE A 121 -3.27 16.62 30.87
C ILE A 121 -1.99 15.96 30.39
N ASP A 122 -2.07 14.72 29.92
CA ASP A 122 -0.94 14.09 29.25
C ASP A 122 -0.50 15.05 28.14
N LEU A 123 0.67 15.66 28.31
CA LEU A 123 1.24 16.59 27.33
C LEU A 123 1.41 15.89 25.98
N ALA A 124 1.47 14.54 25.93
CA ALA A 124 1.45 13.78 24.70
C ALA A 124 0.11 13.91 23.95
N ASP A 125 -1.02 14.06 24.62
CA ASP A 125 -2.34 14.20 23.98
C ASP A 125 -2.59 15.64 23.49
N TYR A 126 -2.03 16.65 24.16
CA TYR A 126 -2.09 18.04 23.67
C TYR A 126 -1.12 18.29 22.49
N VAL A 127 -0.05 17.51 22.39
CA VAL A 127 0.91 17.55 21.26
C VAL A 127 0.44 16.70 20.06
N LYS A 128 -0.53 15.79 20.23
CA LYS A 128 -0.98 14.87 19.17
C LYS A 128 -2.02 15.44 18.21
N VAL A 129 -2.70 16.53 18.51
CA VAL A 129 -3.50 17.25 17.49
C VAL A 129 -2.65 18.35 16.86
N LYS A 130 -1.54 17.96 16.21
CA LYS A 130 -0.84 18.84 15.28
C LYS A 130 -1.66 18.93 14.01
N THR A 131 -2.65 19.81 14.00
CA THR A 131 -3.28 20.22 12.75
C THR A 131 -2.21 20.84 11.87
N ILE A 132 -2.06 20.29 10.66
CA ILE A 132 -1.23 20.91 9.63
C ILE A 132 -1.82 22.29 9.35
N VAL A 133 -1.01 23.35 9.48
CA VAL A 133 -1.48 24.72 9.22
C VAL A 133 -1.23 25.02 7.75
N ASN A 134 -2.30 25.09 6.94
CA ASN A 134 -2.20 25.60 5.58
C ASN A 134 -2.25 27.13 5.62
N VAL A 135 -1.07 27.76 5.62
CA VAL A 135 -0.92 29.22 5.77
C VAL A 135 -1.52 29.96 4.58
N SER A 136 -1.40 29.40 3.37
CA SER A 136 -2.00 29.99 2.18
C SER A 136 -3.52 30.03 2.25
N GLN A 137 -4.16 28.95 2.67
CA GLN A 137 -5.61 28.93 2.89
C GLN A 137 -6.04 29.79 4.08
N LEU A 138 -5.22 29.86 5.13
CA LEU A 138 -5.54 30.61 6.34
C LEU A 138 -5.55 32.13 6.08
N LYS A 139 -4.64 32.62 5.24
CA LYS A 139 -4.47 34.03 4.90
C LYS A 139 -5.11 34.45 3.58
N ASP A 140 -5.56 33.49 2.79
CA ASP A 140 -5.98 33.71 1.39
C ASP A 140 -4.86 34.33 0.53
N GLU A 141 -3.63 33.85 0.74
CA GLU A 141 -2.40 34.33 0.09
C GLU A 141 -1.62 33.12 -0.48
N TYR A 142 -1.39 33.07 -1.80
CA TYR A 142 -0.81 31.90 -2.49
C TYR A 142 0.49 32.23 -3.23
N ASN A 143 1.10 33.35 -2.87
CA ASN A 143 2.21 33.96 -3.58
C ASN A 143 3.19 34.62 -2.60
N TYR A 144 3.51 33.90 -1.51
CA TYR A 144 4.55 34.31 -0.58
C TYR A 144 5.89 34.47 -1.31
N GLU A 145 6.64 35.53 -1.01
CA GLU A 145 7.89 35.82 -1.74
C GLU A 145 8.95 34.74 -1.46
N ASP A 146 9.01 34.24 -0.22
CA ASP A 146 9.89 33.16 0.21
C ASP A 146 9.29 32.35 1.38
N GLU A 147 10.01 31.32 1.82
CA GLU A 147 9.61 30.46 2.92
C GLU A 147 9.52 31.21 4.25
N GLN A 148 10.36 32.23 4.46
CA GLN A 148 10.39 32.99 5.70
C GLN A 148 9.14 33.87 5.83
N ASP A 149 8.74 34.53 4.75
CA ASP A 149 7.50 35.31 4.66
C ASP A 149 6.26 34.44 4.99
N ALA A 150 6.21 33.23 4.42
CA ALA A 150 5.14 32.27 4.72
C ALA A 150 5.13 31.79 6.19
N ARG A 151 6.31 31.52 6.78
CA ARG A 151 6.44 31.11 8.19
C ARG A 151 6.08 32.24 9.15
N ASP A 152 6.41 33.48 8.80
CA ASP A 152 6.07 34.67 9.59
C ASP A 152 4.56 34.95 9.56
N ALA A 153 3.87 34.62 8.47
CA ALA A 153 2.42 34.72 8.34
C ALA A 153 1.64 33.77 9.27
N VAL A 154 2.28 32.75 9.86
CA VAL A 154 1.64 31.84 10.83
C VAL A 154 1.27 32.62 12.10
N PRO A 155 -0.04 32.73 12.45
CA PRO A 155 -0.46 33.41 13.68
C PRO A 155 0.21 32.82 14.91
N VAL A 156 0.66 33.67 15.84
CA VAL A 156 1.43 33.24 17.04
C VAL A 156 0.72 32.15 17.84
N HIS A 157 -0.61 32.22 17.97
CA HIS A 157 -1.41 31.21 18.69
C HIS A 157 -1.53 29.85 17.98
N LEU A 158 -1.08 29.73 16.72
CA LEU A 158 -0.99 28.49 15.96
C LEU A 158 0.45 27.97 15.83
N ARG A 159 1.44 28.67 16.40
CA ARG A 159 2.84 28.24 16.40
C ARG A 159 3.03 27.20 17.52
N GLY A 160 3.66 26.08 17.20
CA GLY A 160 3.91 24.98 18.14
C GLY A 160 5.23 24.26 17.84
N LEU A 161 5.79 23.56 18.82
CA LEU A 161 6.99 22.74 18.59
C LEU A 161 6.66 21.54 17.70
N GLY A 162 7.43 21.32 16.64
CA GLY A 162 7.13 20.32 15.61
C GLY A 162 5.87 20.64 14.79
N GLN A 163 5.47 21.90 14.70
CA GLN A 163 4.37 22.35 13.86
C GLN A 163 4.67 22.12 12.38
N LYS A 164 3.70 21.56 11.64
CA LYS A 164 3.76 21.46 10.18
C LYS A 164 3.01 22.62 9.53
N VAL A 165 3.59 23.20 8.48
CA VAL A 165 3.00 24.29 7.71
C VAL A 165 3.06 23.99 6.21
N ILE A 166 1.94 24.26 5.53
CA ILE A 166 1.81 24.18 4.07
C ILE A 166 1.58 25.59 3.54
N TYR A 167 2.28 25.98 2.49
CA TYR A 167 2.12 27.27 1.82
C TYR A 167 2.54 27.20 0.34
N GLN A 168 2.13 28.20 -0.44
CA GLN A 168 2.51 28.35 -1.85
C GLN A 168 3.35 29.61 -2.05
N LEU A 169 4.50 29.45 -2.69
CA LEU A 169 5.40 30.54 -3.06
C LEU A 169 4.93 31.20 -4.37
N LYS A 170 5.39 32.41 -4.62
CA LYS A 170 5.07 33.21 -5.81
C LYS A 170 5.44 32.56 -7.13
N ASP A 171 6.44 31.66 -7.12
CA ASP A 171 6.83 30.85 -8.27
C ASP A 171 5.90 29.65 -8.54
N GLY A 172 4.87 29.45 -7.70
CA GLY A 172 3.88 28.38 -7.83
C GLY A 172 4.19 27.14 -7.00
N ARG A 173 5.40 27.01 -6.41
CA ARG A 173 5.77 25.84 -5.61
C ARG A 173 4.94 25.76 -4.33
N LYS A 174 4.46 24.55 -4.02
CA LYS A 174 3.78 24.24 -2.75
C LYS A 174 4.77 23.57 -1.83
N VAL A 175 5.05 24.19 -0.69
CA VAL A 175 6.05 23.74 0.26
C VAL A 175 5.38 23.23 1.52
N THR A 176 5.89 22.12 2.06
CA THR A 176 5.54 21.62 3.40
C THR A 176 6.78 21.64 4.29
N ASP A 177 6.74 22.41 5.36
CA ASP A 177 7.84 22.54 6.33
C ASP A 177 7.41 22.09 7.73
N THR A 178 8.37 21.54 8.48
CA THR A 178 8.20 21.15 9.89
C THR A 178 9.16 21.94 10.79
N TYR A 179 8.63 22.54 11.86
CA TYR A 179 9.43 23.31 12.83
C TYR A 179 10.15 22.41 13.84
N LEU A 180 11.48 22.37 13.78
CA LEU A 180 12.37 21.56 14.63
C LEU A 180 12.99 22.35 15.81
N GLY A 181 12.58 23.58 16.04
CA GLY A 181 13.09 24.37 17.16
C GLY A 181 12.70 23.79 18.52
N VAL A 182 13.51 24.07 19.55
CA VAL A 182 13.24 23.63 20.93
C VAL A 182 12.45 24.66 21.74
N SER A 183 12.23 25.84 21.18
CA SER A 183 11.37 26.89 21.75
C SER A 183 10.76 27.74 20.64
N LEU A 184 9.62 28.40 20.87
CA LEU A 184 9.01 29.30 19.88
C LEU A 184 9.81 30.61 19.68
N ALA A 185 10.74 30.94 20.58
CA ALA A 185 11.64 32.08 20.40
C ALA A 185 12.58 31.91 19.19
N GLN A 186 12.76 30.67 18.70
CA GLN A 186 13.58 30.34 17.54
C GLN A 186 12.74 30.22 16.24
N TRP A 187 11.45 30.61 16.24
CA TRP A 187 10.55 30.38 15.10
C TRP A 187 11.09 30.95 13.79
N ASN A 188 11.76 32.10 13.89
CA ASN A 188 12.30 32.83 12.74
C ASN A 188 13.75 32.43 12.41
N ASP A 189 14.29 31.37 13.05
CA ASP A 189 15.59 30.81 12.70
C ASP A 189 15.39 29.76 11.59
N PRO A 190 15.85 30.01 10.35
CA PRO A 190 15.63 29.09 9.22
C PRO A 190 16.30 27.73 9.42
N LEU A 191 17.33 27.63 10.29
CA LEU A 191 17.99 26.37 10.62
C LEU A 191 17.14 25.46 11.52
N LYS A 192 16.00 25.97 12.01
CA LYS A 192 15.03 25.21 12.81
C LYS A 192 13.85 24.72 11.98
N TRP A 193 13.97 24.68 10.66
CA TRP A 193 12.93 24.18 9.77
C TRP A 193 13.49 23.05 8.90
N ALA A 194 12.72 21.98 8.77
CA ALA A 194 13.00 20.91 7.82
C ALA A 194 11.89 20.84 6.79
N ARG A 195 12.28 20.81 5.51
CA ARG A 195 11.37 20.64 4.38
C ARG A 195 11.02 19.17 4.20
N GLU A 196 9.74 18.87 4.06
CA GLU A 196 9.29 17.58 3.56
C GLU A 196 9.29 17.64 2.03
N ILE A 197 10.18 16.88 1.39
CA ILE A 197 10.22 16.74 -0.06
C ILE A 197 9.04 15.85 -0.45
N THR A 198 7.95 16.45 -0.92
CA THR A 198 6.84 15.70 -1.52
C THR A 198 7.11 15.47 -3.00
N THR A 199 6.83 14.26 -3.49
CA THR A 199 7.09 13.73 -4.84
C THR A 199 6.53 14.54 -6.03
N ILE A 200 5.86 15.67 -5.78
CA ILE A 200 5.20 16.53 -6.78
C ILE A 200 6.17 17.60 -7.35
N ASP A 201 7.39 17.73 -6.82
CA ASP A 201 8.37 18.74 -7.26
C ASP A 201 9.08 18.39 -8.59
N LEU A 202 8.61 17.38 -9.33
CA LEU A 202 9.24 16.89 -10.57
C LEU A 202 8.56 17.36 -11.87
N ASP A 203 7.34 17.92 -11.81
CA ASP A 203 6.55 18.24 -13.02
C ASP A 203 6.85 19.62 -13.64
N TYR A 204 7.90 20.33 -13.21
CA TYR A 204 8.20 21.69 -13.70
C TYR A 204 9.54 21.86 -14.44
N ILE A 205 10.10 20.81 -15.04
CA ILE A 205 11.29 20.94 -15.89
C ILE A 205 11.12 20.13 -17.18
N GLU A 206 10.32 20.62 -18.12
CA GLU A 206 10.22 20.06 -19.49
C GLU A 206 10.36 21.13 -20.59
N GLU A 207 11.21 22.15 -20.42
CA GLU A 207 11.49 23.06 -21.55
C GLU A 207 12.92 23.57 -21.61
N ILE A 208 13.93 22.69 -21.77
CA ILE A 208 15.21 23.04 -22.43
C ILE A 208 15.77 21.82 -23.19
N ALA A 209 15.56 21.79 -24.52
CA ALA A 209 16.13 20.79 -25.41
C ALA A 209 17.58 21.12 -25.81
N GLY A 210 18.49 20.13 -25.74
CA GLY A 210 19.78 20.19 -26.45
C GLY A 210 21.05 19.75 -25.71
N VAL A 211 20.97 19.04 -24.58
CA VAL A 211 22.17 18.66 -23.81
C VAL A 211 22.69 17.27 -24.25
N PRO A 212 23.99 17.11 -24.56
CA PRO A 212 24.60 15.81 -24.87
C PRO A 212 24.53 14.83 -23.68
N SER A 213 24.48 13.53 -23.96
CA SER A 213 24.43 12.46 -22.94
C SER A 213 25.46 12.69 -21.82
N PRO A 214 25.06 12.57 -20.54
CA PRO A 214 25.95 12.84 -19.43
C PRO A 214 27.09 11.84 -19.41
N THR A 215 28.31 12.34 -19.23
CA THR A 215 29.50 11.51 -19.03
C THR A 215 29.63 11.23 -17.54
N ASN A 216 29.90 9.98 -17.14
CA ASN A 216 30.26 9.66 -15.76
C ASN A 216 31.50 10.47 -15.37
N GLN A 217 31.36 11.35 -14.39
CA GLN A 217 32.43 12.21 -13.89
C GLN A 217 33.29 11.50 -12.85
N PHE A 218 32.85 10.35 -12.35
CA PHE A 218 33.66 9.50 -11.49
C PHE A 218 34.70 8.75 -12.32
N ASP A 219 35.97 8.97 -12.00
CA ASP A 219 37.10 8.34 -12.64
C ASP A 219 37.83 7.46 -11.62
N ILE A 220 37.64 6.15 -11.76
CA ILE A 220 38.22 5.13 -10.87
C ILE A 220 39.75 5.15 -10.88
N ASP A 221 40.38 5.56 -11.99
CA ASP A 221 41.84 5.60 -12.12
C ASP A 221 42.46 6.79 -11.37
N ASN A 222 41.65 7.78 -10.99
CA ASN A 222 42.09 9.03 -10.36
C ASN A 222 41.61 9.20 -8.90
N ILE A 223 41.26 8.11 -8.23
CA ILE A 223 40.91 8.12 -6.80
C ILE A 223 42.14 8.30 -5.90
N THR A 224 41.90 8.75 -4.66
CA THR A 224 42.92 8.70 -3.59
C THR A 224 42.63 7.51 -2.67
N PRO A 225 43.34 6.38 -2.79
CA PRO A 225 43.05 5.18 -2.02
C PRO A 225 43.45 5.31 -0.55
N ASN A 226 42.80 4.52 0.31
CA ASN A 226 43.02 4.47 1.77
C ASN A 226 42.77 5.82 2.47
N LYS A 227 41.83 6.59 1.94
CA LYS A 227 41.41 7.88 2.47
C LYS A 227 39.90 7.94 2.60
N ALA A 228 39.43 8.73 3.56
CA ALA A 228 38.03 9.11 3.73
C ALA A 228 37.94 10.61 4.02
N LEU A 229 36.81 11.22 3.70
CA LEU A 229 36.44 12.54 4.19
C LEU A 229 35.84 12.36 5.59
N SER A 230 36.37 13.09 6.58
CA SER A 230 35.93 13.02 7.97
C SER A 230 34.50 13.55 8.11
N GLY A 231 33.59 12.75 8.68
CA GLY A 231 32.21 13.17 8.92
C GLY A 231 32.03 14.27 9.97
N SER A 232 33.10 14.72 10.64
CA SER A 232 33.09 15.83 11.60
C SER A 232 33.82 17.08 11.10
N SER A 233 34.58 16.99 10.00
CA SER A 233 35.39 18.11 9.52
C SER A 233 35.47 18.27 8.01
N GLY A 234 35.03 17.28 7.21
CA GLY A 234 35.20 17.25 5.76
C GLY A 234 36.65 17.11 5.29
N LEU A 235 37.63 17.08 6.21
CA LEU A 235 39.05 16.93 5.90
C LEU A 235 39.40 15.46 5.63
N GLU A 236 40.45 15.25 4.84
CA GLU A 236 40.94 13.90 4.57
C GLU A 236 41.52 13.24 5.83
N VAL A 237 41.10 12.01 6.08
CA VAL A 237 41.63 11.12 7.10
C VAL A 237 42.06 9.81 6.46
N THR A 238 43.04 9.12 7.06
CA THR A 238 43.47 7.80 6.59
C THR A 238 42.46 6.74 7.06
N LEU A 239 41.90 6.00 6.12
CA LEU A 239 40.99 4.89 6.39
C LEU A 239 41.17 3.83 5.29
N ASN A 240 41.69 2.66 5.65
CA ASN A 240 42.15 1.65 4.68
C ASN A 240 41.02 0.94 3.91
N THR A 241 39.77 1.12 4.32
CA THR A 241 38.61 0.47 3.69
C THR A 241 37.92 1.38 2.67
N THR A 242 38.42 2.60 2.46
CA THR A 242 37.78 3.59 1.61
C THR A 242 38.78 4.28 0.68
N SER A 243 38.21 4.89 -0.35
CA SER A 243 38.88 5.80 -1.27
C SER A 243 38.10 7.12 -1.34
N ILE A 244 38.75 8.19 -1.76
CA ILE A 244 38.07 9.45 -2.08
C ILE A 244 38.13 9.66 -3.59
N SER A 245 37.02 10.11 -4.19
CA SER A 245 37.00 10.53 -5.59
C SER A 245 38.08 11.58 -5.90
N ASN A 246 38.37 11.77 -7.18
CA ASN A 246 39.02 12.97 -7.68
C ASN A 246 38.17 14.23 -7.38
N TYR A 247 38.76 15.42 -7.59
CA TYR A 247 38.01 16.68 -7.56
C TYR A 247 37.12 16.76 -8.79
N ILE A 248 35.82 16.59 -8.60
CA ILE A 248 34.82 16.65 -9.68
C ILE A 248 34.38 18.12 -9.82
N PRO A 249 34.57 18.76 -10.98
CA PRO A 249 34.13 20.13 -11.21
C PRO A 249 32.61 20.24 -11.10
N ILE A 250 32.14 21.25 -10.38
CA ILE A 250 30.70 21.55 -10.24
C ILE A 250 30.50 23.07 -10.27
N THR A 251 29.28 23.48 -10.57
CA THR A 251 28.83 24.87 -10.59
C THR A 251 27.48 25.02 -9.89
N LYS A 252 27.18 26.23 -9.42
CA LYS A 252 25.89 26.55 -8.80
C LYS A 252 24.76 26.31 -9.79
N GLY A 253 23.79 25.50 -9.39
CA GLY A 253 22.66 25.06 -10.21
C GLY A 253 22.81 23.64 -10.75
N ASP A 254 23.99 23.02 -10.65
CA ASP A 254 24.16 21.63 -11.06
C ASP A 254 23.35 20.68 -10.18
N LYS A 255 22.73 19.67 -10.79
CA LYS A 255 22.17 18.51 -10.13
C LYS A 255 23.12 17.34 -10.27
N ILE A 256 23.51 16.72 -9.16
CA ILE A 256 24.43 15.58 -9.17
C ILE A 256 23.68 14.31 -8.81
N TYR A 257 23.88 13.28 -9.62
CA TYR A 257 23.33 11.93 -9.45
C TYR A 257 24.48 10.96 -9.16
N PHE A 258 24.48 10.31 -8.01
CA PHE A 258 25.58 9.40 -7.62
C PHE A 258 25.08 8.36 -6.62
N ASN A 259 25.77 7.22 -6.55
CA ASN A 259 25.41 6.09 -5.69
C ASN A 259 26.42 5.86 -4.56
N SER A 260 26.49 6.79 -3.61
CA SER A 260 27.36 6.66 -2.44
C SER A 260 26.78 7.32 -1.18
N ASP A 261 26.67 6.57 -0.09
CA ASP A 261 26.05 7.05 1.16
C ASP A 261 27.01 7.69 2.17
N ARG A 262 28.17 8.17 1.73
CA ARG A 262 29.20 8.71 2.63
C ARG A 262 29.34 10.24 2.56
N VAL A 263 30.31 10.76 3.32
CA VAL A 263 30.61 12.19 3.45
C VAL A 263 30.98 12.78 2.08
N ILE A 264 30.35 13.91 1.75
CA ILE A 264 30.59 14.70 0.53
C ILE A 264 31.16 16.03 0.95
N ALA A 265 32.28 16.43 0.37
CA ALA A 265 32.94 17.70 0.63
C ALA A 265 32.89 18.59 -0.60
N PHE A 266 32.66 19.88 -0.38
CA PHE A 266 32.62 20.93 -1.41
C PHE A 266 33.77 21.91 -1.22
N TYR A 267 34.41 22.30 -2.31
CA TYR A 267 35.65 23.06 -2.31
C TYR A 267 35.57 24.29 -3.22
N ASP A 268 36.38 25.30 -2.91
CA ASP A 268 36.58 26.50 -3.74
C ASP A 268 37.47 26.21 -4.96
N ALA A 269 37.67 27.20 -5.83
CA ALA A 269 38.51 27.10 -7.02
C ALA A 269 39.99 26.78 -6.71
N ASN A 270 40.45 27.07 -5.49
CA ASN A 270 41.79 26.75 -4.99
C ASN A 270 41.85 25.40 -4.25
N LYS A 271 40.76 24.62 -4.29
CA LYS A 271 40.60 23.33 -3.61
C LYS A 271 40.66 23.41 -2.08
N ASN A 272 40.36 24.56 -1.49
CA ASN A 272 40.13 24.70 -0.05
C ASN A 272 38.72 24.22 0.28
N LEU A 273 38.57 23.46 1.36
CA LEU A 273 37.27 22.97 1.84
C LEU A 273 36.38 24.16 2.24
N ILE A 274 35.18 24.24 1.67
CA ILE A 274 34.16 25.23 2.04
C ILE A 274 33.19 24.62 3.06
N THR A 275 32.58 23.49 2.70
CA THR A 275 31.58 22.80 3.54
C THR A 275 31.53 21.31 3.19
N TYR A 276 30.81 20.53 3.98
CA TYR A 276 30.58 19.12 3.71
C TYR A 276 29.20 18.69 4.19
N LEU A 277 28.66 17.65 3.56
CA LEU A 277 27.45 16.96 3.99
C LEU A 277 27.87 15.71 4.74
N LYS A 278 27.43 15.60 6.00
CA LYS A 278 27.62 14.40 6.80
C LYS A 278 26.67 13.31 6.27
N ALA A 279 27.14 12.06 6.23
CA ALA A 279 26.30 10.90 5.97
C ALA A 279 25.09 10.89 6.93
N LEU A 280 23.90 10.59 6.41
CA LEU A 280 22.67 10.54 7.19
C LEU A 280 22.62 9.30 8.10
N ASP A 281 23.38 8.24 7.77
CA ASP A 281 23.46 7.00 8.53
C ASP A 281 24.92 6.56 8.76
N ASP A 282 25.17 5.92 9.90
CA ASP A 282 26.47 5.32 10.24
C ASP A 282 26.68 3.96 9.53
N THR A 283 25.65 3.45 8.84
CA THR A 283 25.68 2.18 8.11
C THR A 283 25.86 2.43 6.62
N PRO A 284 26.92 1.90 5.97
CA PRO A 284 27.15 2.11 4.55
C PRO A 284 26.08 1.37 3.70
N SER A 285 25.34 2.10 2.85
CA SER A 285 24.50 1.59 1.77
C SER A 285 24.93 2.16 0.40
N GLN A 286 24.37 1.63 -0.69
CA GLN A 286 24.64 2.06 -2.06
C GLN A 286 23.36 2.61 -2.71
N ASP A 287 22.77 3.63 -2.07
CA ASP A 287 21.53 4.24 -2.56
C ASP A 287 21.82 5.38 -3.53
N ASP A 288 20.93 5.52 -4.53
CA ASP A 288 20.95 6.64 -5.47
C ASP A 288 20.55 7.94 -4.78
N ARG A 289 21.38 8.97 -4.98
CA ARG A 289 21.12 10.31 -4.43
C ARG A 289 21.18 11.39 -5.49
N ILE A 290 20.30 12.37 -5.31
CA ILE A 290 20.27 13.61 -6.07
C ILE A 290 20.65 14.75 -5.12
N ILE A 291 21.62 15.57 -5.51
CA ILE A 291 21.99 16.80 -4.77
C ILE A 291 21.92 17.99 -5.71
N ASP A 292 21.14 19.00 -5.33
CA ASP A 292 21.15 20.32 -5.96
C ASP A 292 22.29 21.18 -5.39
N ILE A 293 23.20 21.64 -6.25
CA ILE A 293 24.29 22.54 -5.87
C ILE A 293 23.77 23.97 -5.74
N THR A 294 23.44 24.34 -4.51
CA THR A 294 22.89 25.68 -4.19
C THR A 294 23.95 26.72 -3.84
N GLY A 295 25.16 26.29 -3.45
CA GLY A 295 26.28 27.17 -3.09
C GLY A 295 27.26 27.40 -4.24
N ASP A 296 28.05 28.48 -4.14
CA ASP A 296 29.11 28.81 -5.10
C ASP A 296 30.36 27.94 -4.85
N TYR A 297 30.25 26.65 -5.19
CA TYR A 297 31.33 25.67 -5.10
C TYR A 297 31.97 25.46 -6.48
N SER A 298 33.27 25.14 -6.50
CA SER A 298 33.99 24.83 -7.74
C SER A 298 34.27 23.35 -7.93
N TYR A 299 34.37 22.60 -6.82
CA TYR A 299 34.58 21.16 -6.86
C TYR A 299 33.82 20.44 -5.76
N MET A 300 33.50 19.17 -6.02
CA MET A 300 33.07 18.22 -4.99
C MET A 300 34.02 17.02 -4.93
N ARG A 301 34.01 16.35 -3.77
CA ARG A 301 34.59 15.02 -3.57
C ARG A 301 33.70 14.19 -2.65
N PHE A 302 33.73 12.88 -2.78
CA PHE A 302 33.00 11.98 -1.89
C PHE A 302 33.82 10.75 -1.52
N THR A 303 33.49 10.15 -0.38
CA THR A 303 34.15 8.92 0.12
C THR A 303 33.44 7.70 -0.44
N ILE A 304 34.20 6.68 -0.84
CA ILE A 304 33.70 5.45 -1.48
C ILE A 304 34.30 4.27 -0.74
N MET A 305 33.53 3.20 -0.51
CA MET A 305 34.10 1.95 0.00
C MET A 305 34.91 1.27 -1.10
N ASN A 306 36.07 0.73 -0.77
CA ASN A 306 36.94 0.10 -1.78
C ASN A 306 36.24 -1.06 -2.51
N GLU A 307 35.28 -1.73 -1.85
CA GLU A 307 34.49 -2.82 -2.43
C GLU A 307 33.42 -2.36 -3.44
N TRP A 308 33.16 -1.06 -3.56
CA TRP A 308 32.15 -0.48 -4.47
C TRP A 308 32.75 0.33 -5.62
N LEU A 309 34.07 0.36 -5.75
CA LEU A 309 34.74 1.20 -6.75
C LEU A 309 34.25 0.91 -8.18
N ASP A 310 34.06 -0.37 -8.52
CA ASP A 310 33.65 -0.78 -9.87
C ASP A 310 32.18 -0.47 -10.21
N SER A 311 31.35 -0.20 -9.19
CA SER A 311 29.93 0.11 -9.36
C SER A 311 29.57 1.56 -9.07
N THR A 312 30.54 2.39 -8.70
CA THR A 312 30.31 3.81 -8.36
C THR A 312 30.18 4.68 -9.61
N TYR A 313 29.21 5.60 -9.62
CA TYR A 313 29.04 6.62 -10.66
C TYR A 313 28.71 7.99 -10.08
N CYS A 314 28.96 9.03 -10.88
CA CYS A 314 28.59 10.41 -10.59
C CYS A 314 28.27 11.13 -11.91
N TYR A 315 27.00 11.43 -12.15
CA TYR A 315 26.52 12.16 -13.33
C TYR A 315 26.13 13.59 -12.96
N LEU A 316 26.41 14.53 -13.86
CA LEU A 316 25.99 15.93 -13.74
C LEU A 316 24.83 16.20 -14.68
N ASN A 317 23.76 16.79 -14.15
CA ASN A 317 22.60 17.32 -14.87
C ASN A 317 21.88 16.30 -15.76
N GLU A 318 21.79 15.04 -15.31
CA GLU A 318 21.05 14.01 -16.03
C GLU A 318 19.54 14.29 -15.98
N ILE A 319 18.91 14.28 -17.16
CA ILE A 319 17.46 14.15 -17.32
C ILE A 319 17.20 12.64 -17.27
N ASN A 320 16.36 12.17 -16.35
CA ASN A 320 15.91 10.78 -16.32
C ASN A 320 15.35 10.40 -17.71
N ASN A 321 16.12 9.63 -18.48
CA ASN A 321 15.70 9.08 -19.78
C ASN A 321 15.15 7.66 -19.65
N ASN A 322 14.81 7.23 -18.43
CA ASN A 322 14.12 5.96 -18.24
C ASN A 322 12.63 6.24 -18.20
N ASP A 323 11.91 5.54 -19.08
CA ASP A 323 10.47 5.48 -19.25
C ASP A 323 9.87 6.41 -20.32
N VAL A 324 10.35 6.27 -21.56
CA VAL A 324 9.44 6.39 -22.71
C VAL A 324 8.96 4.98 -23.06
N GLU A 325 7.87 4.53 -22.43
CA GLU A 325 7.17 3.35 -22.93
C GLU A 325 6.53 3.69 -24.30
N PRO A 326 6.79 2.92 -25.36
CA PRO A 326 6.09 3.07 -26.63
C PRO A 326 4.58 2.89 -26.41
N SER A 327 3.79 3.81 -26.94
CA SER A 327 2.35 3.91 -26.64
C SER A 327 1.45 2.91 -27.39
N GLY A 328 1.99 2.01 -28.21
CA GLY A 328 1.16 1.04 -28.94
C GLY A 328 1.24 -0.40 -28.44
N GLU A 329 0.57 -1.27 -29.18
CA GLU A 329 0.26 -2.63 -28.73
C GLU A 329 1.48 -3.54 -28.90
N ASN A 330 1.99 -4.08 -27.78
CA ASN A 330 3.07 -5.05 -27.81
C ASN A 330 2.65 -6.33 -28.54
N GLN A 331 3.25 -6.56 -29.70
CA GLN A 331 3.00 -7.71 -30.57
C GLN A 331 3.72 -8.99 -30.10
N PHE A 332 4.64 -8.88 -29.13
CA PHE A 332 5.26 -10.05 -28.51
C PHE A 332 4.29 -10.72 -27.52
N ASN A 333 3.93 -11.97 -27.81
CA ASN A 333 3.09 -12.75 -26.92
C ASN A 333 3.92 -13.83 -26.21
N LYS A 334 4.23 -13.61 -24.93
CA LYS A 334 5.00 -14.55 -24.11
C LYS A 334 4.37 -15.94 -23.98
N ASN A 335 3.04 -16.06 -24.13
CA ASN A 335 2.35 -17.36 -24.10
C ASN A 335 2.40 -18.08 -25.46
N GLY A 336 2.76 -17.38 -26.54
CA GLY A 336 2.88 -17.91 -27.90
C GLY A 336 4.30 -18.34 -28.29
N ILE A 337 5.24 -18.32 -27.34
CA ILE A 337 6.64 -18.68 -27.59
C ILE A 337 6.82 -20.18 -27.84
N THR A 338 7.93 -20.55 -28.48
CA THR A 338 8.42 -21.93 -28.51
C THR A 338 9.54 -22.08 -27.49
N PRO A 339 9.29 -22.70 -26.32
CA PRO A 339 10.26 -22.75 -25.24
C PRO A 339 11.43 -23.69 -25.55
N ASN A 340 12.59 -23.44 -24.95
CA ASN A 340 13.82 -24.23 -25.08
C ASN A 340 14.33 -24.31 -26.53
N LYS A 341 14.08 -23.27 -27.32
CA LYS A 341 14.50 -23.14 -28.70
C LYS A 341 15.16 -21.78 -28.91
N ALA A 342 16.15 -21.73 -29.78
CA ALA A 342 16.72 -20.51 -30.32
C ALA A 342 16.77 -20.60 -31.85
N LEU A 343 16.72 -19.46 -32.53
CA LEU A 343 17.03 -19.40 -33.95
C LEU A 343 18.56 -19.53 -34.11
N ASN A 344 18.99 -20.50 -34.91
CA ASN A 344 20.41 -20.75 -35.15
C ASN A 344 21.05 -19.59 -35.91
N GLY A 345 22.10 -18.97 -35.35
CA GLY A 345 22.76 -17.80 -35.95
C GLY A 345 23.45 -18.03 -37.29
N ALA A 346 23.59 -19.28 -37.75
CA ALA A 346 24.15 -19.60 -39.07
C ALA A 346 23.10 -20.03 -40.10
N THR A 347 21.91 -20.46 -39.67
CA THR A 347 20.89 -21.02 -40.59
C THR A 347 19.52 -20.36 -40.47
N GLY A 348 19.24 -19.59 -39.42
CA GLY A 348 17.92 -19.05 -39.11
C GLY A 348 16.86 -20.10 -38.75
N LEU A 349 17.23 -21.39 -38.73
CA LEU A 349 16.35 -22.50 -38.36
C LEU A 349 16.30 -22.66 -36.85
N GLU A 350 15.21 -23.23 -36.34
CA GLU A 350 15.07 -23.53 -34.92
C GLU A 350 16.08 -24.61 -34.48
N ALA A 351 16.76 -24.38 -33.36
CA ALA A 351 17.65 -25.31 -32.70
C ALA A 351 17.32 -25.40 -31.20
N ASP A 352 17.62 -26.53 -30.57
CA ASP A 352 17.46 -26.68 -29.12
C ASP A 352 18.39 -25.74 -28.35
N HIS A 353 17.83 -25.01 -27.40
CA HIS A 353 18.60 -24.10 -26.53
C HIS A 353 17.88 -23.92 -25.19
N LEU A 354 18.39 -24.53 -24.12
CA LEU A 354 17.70 -24.61 -22.82
C LEU A 354 17.47 -23.26 -22.14
N SER A 355 18.27 -22.24 -22.45
CA SER A 355 18.16 -20.91 -21.82
C SER A 355 17.42 -19.88 -22.68
N ALA A 356 16.84 -20.29 -23.81
CA ALA A 356 16.19 -19.37 -24.74
C ALA A 356 14.86 -19.91 -25.25
N SER A 357 14.06 -18.99 -25.76
CA SER A 357 12.78 -19.23 -26.42
C SER A 357 12.70 -18.44 -27.72
N ILE A 358 11.87 -18.90 -28.66
CA ILE A 358 11.60 -18.16 -29.89
C ILE A 358 10.20 -17.54 -29.79
N SER A 359 10.06 -16.27 -30.16
CA SER A 359 8.76 -15.57 -30.21
C SER A 359 7.72 -16.34 -31.05
N ASN A 360 6.45 -15.98 -30.93
CA ASN A 360 5.42 -16.33 -31.92
C ASN A 360 5.77 -15.75 -33.30
N TYR A 361 5.09 -16.23 -34.33
CA TYR A 361 5.11 -15.58 -35.65
C TYR A 361 4.40 -14.24 -35.55
N ILE A 362 5.17 -13.15 -35.59
CA ILE A 362 4.67 -11.77 -35.49
C ILE A 362 4.39 -11.29 -36.92
N PRO A 363 3.14 -10.93 -37.28
CA PRO A 363 2.81 -10.43 -38.61
C PRO A 363 3.56 -9.13 -38.90
N ILE A 364 4.15 -9.03 -40.09
CA ILE A 364 4.82 -7.82 -40.59
C ILE A 364 4.50 -7.63 -42.07
N ALA A 365 4.64 -6.41 -42.56
CA ALA A 365 4.49 -6.02 -43.94
C ALA A 365 5.69 -5.23 -44.45
N LYS A 366 5.89 -5.22 -45.77
CA LYS A 366 6.92 -4.39 -46.40
C LYS A 366 6.64 -2.90 -46.15
N GLY A 367 7.64 -2.21 -45.65
CA GLY A 367 7.56 -0.81 -45.21
C GLY A 367 7.41 -0.66 -43.70
N ASP A 368 7.13 -1.74 -42.97
CA ASP A 368 7.02 -1.67 -41.51
C ASP A 368 8.34 -1.28 -40.85
N LYS A 369 8.26 -0.52 -39.76
CA LYS A 369 9.35 -0.33 -38.81
C LYS A 369 9.06 -1.12 -37.55
N VAL A 370 9.94 -2.05 -37.21
CA VAL A 370 9.76 -2.90 -36.03
C VAL A 370 10.74 -2.53 -34.94
N PHE A 371 10.24 -2.25 -33.75
CA PHE A 371 11.00 -1.94 -32.54
C PHE A 371 10.87 -3.06 -31.51
N PHE A 372 11.96 -3.66 -31.05
CA PHE A 372 11.93 -4.81 -30.14
C PHE A 372 13.23 -4.91 -29.34
N ASN A 373 13.21 -5.63 -28.22
CA ASN A 373 14.40 -5.94 -27.42
C ASN A 373 14.74 -7.44 -27.51
N SER A 374 15.88 -7.77 -28.14
CA SER A 374 16.36 -9.15 -28.32
C SER A 374 17.85 -9.17 -28.68
N ASP A 375 18.56 -10.19 -28.20
CA ASP A 375 20.02 -10.27 -28.29
C ASP A 375 20.58 -11.11 -29.45
N ARG A 376 19.84 -12.07 -30.05
CA ARG A 376 20.51 -13.06 -30.93
C ARG A 376 20.17 -13.01 -32.40
N VAL A 377 18.99 -13.44 -32.80
CA VAL A 377 18.73 -13.76 -34.21
C VAL A 377 17.29 -13.41 -34.53
N VAL A 378 17.10 -12.72 -35.65
CA VAL A 378 15.78 -12.39 -36.20
C VAL A 378 15.59 -13.14 -37.51
N ALA A 379 14.55 -13.95 -37.61
CA ALA A 379 14.20 -14.71 -38.81
C ALA A 379 12.93 -14.16 -39.45
N PHE A 380 12.90 -14.12 -40.79
CA PHE A 380 11.79 -13.63 -41.60
C PHE A 380 11.20 -14.76 -42.45
N TYR A 381 9.88 -14.84 -42.51
CA TYR A 381 9.14 -15.95 -43.09
C TYR A 381 8.11 -15.48 -44.12
N ASP A 382 7.79 -16.36 -45.07
CA ASP A 382 6.69 -16.17 -46.02
C ASP A 382 5.31 -16.43 -45.38
N SER A 383 4.23 -16.26 -46.14
CA SER A 383 2.86 -16.48 -45.67
C SER A 383 2.57 -17.95 -45.29
N ASN A 384 3.40 -18.90 -45.73
CA ASN A 384 3.35 -20.31 -45.36
C ASN A 384 4.25 -20.64 -44.16
N LYS A 385 4.85 -19.63 -43.52
CA LYS A 385 5.81 -19.78 -42.40
C LYS A 385 7.08 -20.53 -42.79
N THR A 386 7.47 -20.45 -44.07
CA THR A 386 8.75 -20.95 -44.57
C THR A 386 9.81 -19.86 -44.39
N LEU A 387 10.96 -20.21 -43.82
CA LEU A 387 12.08 -19.27 -43.63
C LEU A 387 12.55 -18.71 -44.98
N ILE A 388 12.54 -17.39 -45.13
CA ILE A 388 13.07 -16.69 -46.30
C ILE A 388 14.52 -16.26 -46.06
N THR A 389 14.76 -15.54 -44.96
CA THR A 389 16.08 -15.01 -44.58
C THR A 389 16.14 -14.77 -43.08
N PHE A 390 17.32 -14.47 -42.55
CA PHE A 390 17.51 -14.11 -41.16
C PHE A 390 18.66 -13.10 -41.01
N LEU A 391 18.67 -12.39 -39.90
CA LEU A 391 19.76 -11.53 -39.46
C LEU A 391 20.51 -12.28 -38.34
N ALA A 392 21.77 -12.59 -38.60
CA ALA A 392 22.65 -13.21 -37.62
C ALA A 392 22.93 -12.25 -36.44
N ALA A 393 23.31 -12.82 -35.31
CA ALA A 393 23.73 -12.07 -34.13
C ALA A 393 24.84 -11.09 -34.48
N LEU A 394 24.70 -9.84 -34.02
CA LEU A 394 25.71 -8.81 -34.21
C LEU A 394 26.84 -8.91 -33.18
N ASP A 395 26.58 -9.52 -32.01
CA ASP A 395 27.56 -9.69 -30.93
C ASP A 395 27.44 -11.05 -30.23
N ASP A 396 28.54 -11.54 -29.65
CA ASP A 396 28.63 -12.81 -28.91
C ASP A 396 28.15 -12.70 -27.44
N ASN A 397 27.83 -11.49 -26.95
CA ASN A 397 27.46 -11.24 -25.56
C ASN A 397 25.97 -10.85 -25.44
N PRO A 398 25.14 -11.58 -24.66
CA PRO A 398 23.72 -11.27 -24.52
C PRO A 398 23.50 -9.92 -23.83
N SER A 399 22.94 -8.93 -24.54
CA SER A 399 22.44 -7.65 -23.98
C SER A 399 20.98 -7.41 -24.35
N GLN A 400 20.21 -6.81 -23.45
CA GLN A 400 18.80 -6.47 -23.67
C GLN A 400 18.66 -5.14 -24.42
N ASP A 401 19.35 -5.02 -25.56
CA ASP A 401 19.39 -3.76 -26.30
C ASP A 401 18.15 -3.61 -27.20
N ASN A 402 17.65 -2.37 -27.24
CA ASN A 402 16.54 -1.97 -28.08
C ASN A 402 16.99 -1.90 -29.55
N ARG A 403 16.23 -2.51 -30.46
CA ARG A 403 16.57 -2.58 -31.89
C ARG A 403 15.41 -2.07 -32.75
N ILE A 404 15.75 -1.37 -33.84
CA ILE A 404 14.83 -0.95 -34.89
C ILE A 404 15.24 -1.63 -36.20
N ILE A 405 14.28 -2.26 -36.89
CA ILE A 405 14.48 -2.85 -38.23
C ILE A 405 13.45 -2.27 -39.20
N ASP A 406 13.92 -1.76 -40.34
CA ASP A 406 13.09 -1.43 -41.49
C ASP A 406 12.81 -2.69 -42.34
N ILE A 407 11.55 -3.08 -42.48
CA ILE A 407 11.12 -4.26 -43.25
C ILE A 407 11.12 -3.93 -44.74
N THR A 408 12.25 -4.16 -45.41
CA THR A 408 12.38 -3.84 -46.85
C THR A 408 11.94 -4.95 -47.81
N GLY A 409 11.84 -6.20 -47.33
CA GLY A 409 11.46 -7.36 -48.14
C GLY A 409 9.97 -7.71 -48.03
N ASP A 410 9.47 -8.48 -49.00
CA ASP A 410 8.09 -9.00 -48.99
C ASP A 410 7.98 -10.20 -48.03
N TYR A 411 8.09 -9.93 -46.73
CA TYR A 411 7.94 -10.91 -45.65
C TYR A 411 6.53 -10.84 -45.05
N SER A 412 6.02 -11.97 -44.54
CA SER A 412 4.70 -12.02 -43.89
C SER A 412 4.80 -12.15 -42.37
N TYR A 413 5.90 -12.72 -41.87
CA TYR A 413 6.13 -12.87 -40.44
C TYR A 413 7.59 -12.67 -40.07
N MET A 414 7.83 -12.24 -38.84
CA MET A 414 9.13 -12.33 -38.18
C MET A 414 9.07 -13.16 -36.90
N ARG A 415 10.22 -13.68 -36.50
CA ARG A 415 10.46 -14.27 -35.18
C ARG A 415 11.83 -13.87 -34.68
N PHE A 416 12.00 -13.82 -33.35
CA PHE A 416 13.29 -13.56 -32.74
C PHE A 416 13.53 -14.43 -31.51
N THR A 417 14.81 -14.58 -31.14
CA THR A 417 15.23 -15.35 -29.95
C THR A 417 15.22 -14.46 -28.72
N VAL A 418 14.62 -14.91 -27.62
CA VAL A 418 14.58 -14.22 -26.34
C VAL A 418 15.15 -15.15 -25.26
N MET A 419 16.05 -14.66 -24.43
CA MET A 419 16.53 -15.43 -23.28
C MET A 419 15.39 -15.66 -22.28
N ASN A 420 15.34 -16.84 -21.68
CA ASN A 420 14.24 -17.20 -20.78
C ASN A 420 14.11 -16.26 -19.57
N GLU A 421 15.22 -15.67 -19.14
CA GLU A 421 15.28 -14.67 -18.06
C GLU A 421 14.71 -13.29 -18.45
N TRP A 422 14.50 -13.02 -19.75
CA TRP A 422 13.95 -11.75 -20.24
C TRP A 422 12.55 -11.88 -20.84
N LEU A 423 11.90 -13.04 -20.70
CA LEU A 423 10.58 -13.28 -21.30
C LEU A 423 9.50 -12.32 -20.78
N ASP A 424 9.62 -11.88 -19.53
CA ASP A 424 8.66 -10.96 -18.92
C ASP A 424 8.90 -9.49 -19.28
N THR A 425 10.08 -9.17 -19.82
CA THR A 425 10.47 -7.81 -20.23
C THR A 425 10.64 -7.67 -21.73
N ALA A 426 10.38 -8.74 -22.51
CA ALA A 426 10.47 -8.72 -23.96
C ALA A 426 9.24 -8.06 -24.62
N TYR A 427 9.49 -7.30 -25.67
CA TYR A 427 8.48 -6.56 -26.41
C TYR A 427 8.79 -6.46 -27.90
N CYS A 428 7.76 -6.17 -28.70
CA CYS A 428 7.87 -5.91 -30.13
C CYS A 428 6.73 -4.99 -30.58
N TYR A 429 7.05 -3.82 -31.13
CA TYR A 429 6.11 -2.80 -31.60
C TYR A 429 6.30 -2.58 -33.11
N ILE A 430 5.23 -2.24 -33.83
CA ILE A 430 5.24 -2.09 -35.30
C ILE A 430 4.64 -0.75 -35.69
N ASN A 431 5.36 0.05 -36.49
CA ASN A 431 4.94 1.33 -37.06
C ASN A 431 4.55 2.41 -36.05
N GLU A 432 5.19 2.42 -34.89
CA GLU A 432 5.02 3.49 -33.93
C GLU A 432 5.99 4.64 -34.21
N ASP A 433 5.47 5.87 -34.11
CA ASP A 433 6.26 7.10 -34.21
C ASP A 433 7.11 7.23 -32.94
N ILE A 434 8.30 6.66 -32.98
CA ILE A 434 9.32 6.87 -31.94
C ILE A 434 9.96 8.23 -32.23
N GLU A 435 9.39 9.31 -31.69
CA GLU A 435 10.03 10.63 -31.68
C GLU A 435 11.18 10.64 -30.67
N GLY A 436 12.36 10.17 -31.09
CA GLY A 436 13.56 10.22 -30.26
C GLY A 436 14.79 9.59 -30.91
N ASN A 437 15.71 10.43 -31.37
CA ASN A 437 17.07 10.15 -31.84
C ASN A 437 17.25 9.14 -33.00
N SER A 438 18.02 9.57 -34.00
CA SER A 438 18.44 8.80 -35.16
C SER A 438 19.38 7.64 -34.80
N TYR A 439 18.85 6.41 -34.72
CA TYR A 439 19.64 5.18 -34.79
C TYR A 439 19.98 4.85 -36.25
N SER A 440 21.23 4.44 -36.53
CA SER A 440 21.66 4.08 -37.88
C SER A 440 20.98 2.79 -38.34
N GLY A 441 19.90 2.90 -39.11
CA GLY A 441 19.19 1.75 -39.68
C GLY A 441 20.09 0.90 -40.57
N VAL A 442 20.08 -0.41 -40.36
CA VAL A 442 20.70 -1.40 -41.26
C VAL A 442 19.62 -1.89 -42.24
N PRO A 443 19.71 -1.60 -43.55
CA PRO A 443 18.74 -2.10 -44.51
C PRO A 443 18.85 -3.63 -44.62
N ALA A 444 17.72 -4.35 -44.52
CA ALA A 444 17.68 -5.81 -44.64
C ALA A 444 18.18 -6.37 -45.99
N SER A 445 18.44 -5.51 -46.99
CA SER A 445 18.86 -5.89 -48.35
C SER A 445 20.37 -5.96 -48.61
N LYS A 446 21.25 -5.74 -47.61
CA LYS A 446 22.71 -5.79 -47.82
C LYS A 446 23.48 -6.52 -46.72
N ILE A 447 23.53 -7.86 -46.80
CA ILE A 447 24.66 -8.64 -46.29
C ILE A 447 24.97 -9.77 -47.30
N LEU A 448 25.75 -9.45 -48.33
CA LEU A 448 26.36 -10.44 -49.23
C LEU A 448 27.70 -10.88 -48.62
N TYR A 449 27.74 -12.08 -48.04
CA TYR A 449 28.98 -12.74 -47.66
C TYR A 449 29.76 -13.13 -48.93
N ASN A 450 30.86 -12.45 -49.20
CA ASN A 450 31.87 -12.90 -50.16
C ASN A 450 33.15 -13.27 -49.39
N ARG A 451 33.41 -14.58 -49.24
CA ARG A 451 34.70 -15.11 -48.77
C ARG A 451 35.47 -15.70 -49.95
N LYS A 452 36.59 -15.06 -50.34
CA LYS A 452 37.94 -15.61 -50.64
C LYS A 452 38.73 -14.77 -51.68
N PRO A 453 40.08 -14.90 -51.81
CA PRO A 453 41.11 -15.52 -50.94
C PRO A 453 42.49 -14.77 -50.84
N ILE A 454 43.47 -15.38 -50.13
CA ILE A 454 44.97 -15.23 -50.21
C ILE A 454 45.57 -14.07 -49.33
N ASN A 455 46.46 -14.25 -48.34
CA ASN A 455 47.78 -14.91 -48.22
C ASN A 455 48.03 -15.44 -46.78
N ASP A 456 48.36 -16.72 -46.57
CA ASP A 456 49.70 -17.31 -46.26
C ASP A 456 50.28 -17.06 -44.84
N VAL A 457 50.39 -18.15 -44.04
CA VAL A 457 51.64 -18.80 -43.53
C VAL A 457 51.34 -19.69 -42.29
N PHE A 458 51.38 -21.02 -42.48
CA PHE A 458 51.96 -22.14 -41.67
C PHE A 458 52.07 -22.01 -40.10
N ILE A 459 51.70 -22.97 -39.22
CA ILE A 459 52.15 -24.39 -39.06
C ILE A 459 51.21 -25.22 -38.12
N ASN A 460 50.77 -26.40 -38.62
CA ASN A 460 50.62 -27.76 -38.06
C ASN A 460 50.10 -28.17 -36.65
N ASN A 461 49.15 -29.13 -36.71
CA ASN A 461 49.03 -30.44 -36.02
C ASN A 461 48.70 -30.51 -34.50
N VAL A 462 47.63 -31.22 -34.12
CA VAL A 462 47.55 -32.68 -33.81
C VAL A 462 46.09 -33.08 -33.48
N LYS A 463 45.69 -34.26 -33.97
CA LYS A 463 44.47 -35.03 -33.60
C LYS A 463 44.68 -35.76 -32.25
N LYS A 464 43.66 -35.86 -31.38
CA LYS A 464 43.10 -37.15 -30.88
C LYS A 464 41.96 -37.01 -29.86
N GLU A 465 41.04 -37.95 -29.97
CA GLU A 465 39.92 -38.34 -29.10
C GLU A 465 40.33 -38.66 -27.66
N VAL A 466 39.42 -38.49 -26.68
CA VAL A 466 39.13 -39.47 -25.59
C VAL A 466 37.69 -39.28 -25.08
N PHE A 467 36.91 -40.36 -25.07
CA PHE A 467 35.68 -40.58 -24.28
C PHE A 467 36.04 -40.95 -22.83
N VAL A 468 35.31 -40.44 -21.82
CA VAL A 468 35.07 -41.17 -20.56
C VAL A 468 33.66 -40.87 -20.02
N ASP A 469 32.91 -41.95 -19.85
CA ASP A 469 31.65 -42.10 -19.13
C ASP A 469 31.94 -42.33 -17.63
N ALA A 470 31.20 -41.68 -16.72
CA ALA A 470 31.12 -42.10 -15.32
C ALA A 470 29.81 -41.66 -14.64
N LYS A 471 29.09 -42.68 -14.18
CA LYS A 471 27.84 -42.69 -13.43
C LYS A 471 27.93 -42.07 -12.02
N LYS A 472 26.76 -41.65 -11.54
CA LYS A 472 26.23 -41.66 -10.16
C LYS A 472 27.14 -41.13 -9.03
N VAL A 473 26.69 -40.03 -8.42
CA VAL A 473 26.80 -39.82 -6.97
C VAL A 473 25.44 -39.36 -6.43
N LEU A 474 24.86 -40.20 -5.57
CA LEU A 474 23.87 -39.85 -4.56
C LEU A 474 24.63 -39.68 -3.23
N ILE A 475 24.00 -39.06 -2.22
CA ILE A 475 24.49 -38.66 -0.88
C ILE A 475 24.95 -37.19 -0.89
N GLY A 476 24.50 -36.28 -0.03
CA GLY A 476 23.65 -36.36 1.15
C GLY A 476 23.72 -35.02 1.88
N SER A 477 22.70 -34.74 2.70
CA SER A 477 22.59 -33.65 3.67
C SER A 477 23.90 -33.19 4.32
N VAL A 478 24.15 -31.88 4.34
CA VAL A 478 25.03 -31.22 5.30
C VAL A 478 24.38 -29.92 5.76
N ASN A 479 24.05 -29.87 7.06
CA ASN A 479 23.76 -28.66 7.83
C ASN A 479 24.93 -27.66 7.76
N LEU A 480 24.62 -26.36 7.87
CA LEU A 480 25.29 -25.27 8.63
C LEU A 480 25.14 -23.92 7.88
N PRO A 481 25.26 -22.76 8.54
CA PRO A 481 24.65 -22.29 9.79
C PRO A 481 24.03 -20.87 9.63
N ASP A 482 23.35 -20.42 10.69
CA ASP A 482 22.84 -19.06 10.89
C ASP A 482 23.78 -17.94 10.39
N TYR A 483 23.37 -17.22 9.36
CA TYR A 483 23.67 -15.79 9.21
C TYR A 483 22.46 -15.08 8.59
N LEU A 484 21.75 -14.36 9.46
CA LEU A 484 20.69 -13.41 9.16
C LEU A 484 21.17 -12.37 8.14
N ILE A 485 20.55 -12.35 6.95
CA ILE A 485 20.42 -11.13 6.17
C ILE A 485 19.11 -10.47 6.61
N ASN A 486 19.22 -9.43 7.43
CA ASN A 486 18.17 -8.45 7.63
C ASN A 486 17.97 -7.69 6.31
N LEU A 487 17.18 -8.25 5.38
CA LEU A 487 16.41 -7.42 4.47
C LEU A 487 15.27 -6.86 5.32
N SER A 488 15.30 -5.57 5.63
CA SER A 488 14.19 -4.89 6.29
C SER A 488 13.01 -4.86 5.32
N TYR A 489 12.31 -5.98 5.21
CA TYR A 489 11.04 -6.07 4.54
C TYR A 489 10.08 -5.17 5.31
N ASN A 490 9.75 -4.00 4.74
CA ASN A 490 8.73 -3.12 5.27
C ASN A 490 7.45 -3.38 4.44
N PRO A 491 6.56 -4.26 4.91
CA PRO A 491 5.38 -4.65 4.13
C PRO A 491 4.51 -3.42 3.90
N LYS A 492 4.23 -3.10 2.63
CA LYS A 492 3.13 -2.20 2.28
C LYS A 492 1.84 -3.01 2.25
N ILE A 493 0.76 -2.46 2.77
CA ILE A 493 -0.56 -3.10 2.74
C ILE A 493 -1.29 -2.65 1.48
N TYR A 494 -1.71 -3.61 0.67
CA TYR A 494 -2.51 -3.38 -0.53
C TYR A 494 -3.91 -3.96 -0.35
N ASN A 495 -4.90 -3.25 -0.89
CA ASN A 495 -6.27 -3.73 -0.94
C ASN A 495 -6.85 -3.51 -2.34
N TYR A 496 -7.64 -4.47 -2.82
CA TYR A 496 -8.22 -4.43 -4.17
C TYR A 496 -9.57 -5.14 -4.21
N GLU A 497 -10.49 -4.61 -5.02
CA GLU A 497 -11.84 -5.17 -5.15
C GLU A 497 -11.83 -6.42 -6.03
N LEU A 498 -12.51 -7.46 -5.59
CA LEU A 498 -12.70 -8.68 -6.35
C LEU A 498 -13.93 -8.53 -7.27
N ARG A 499 -13.83 -9.02 -8.51
CA ARG A 499 -14.95 -8.98 -9.48
C ARG A 499 -16.12 -9.89 -9.10
N LYS A 500 -15.92 -10.79 -8.13
CA LYS A 500 -16.91 -11.76 -7.68
C LYS A 500 -17.49 -11.32 -6.33
N ASP A 501 -18.79 -11.47 -6.20
CA ASP A 501 -19.53 -11.18 -4.97
C ASP A 501 -19.30 -12.30 -3.95
N ILE A 502 -18.21 -12.21 -3.21
CA ILE A 502 -17.80 -13.20 -2.21
C ILE A 502 -18.45 -12.89 -0.87
N THR A 503 -19.18 -13.86 -0.31
CA THR A 503 -19.71 -13.76 1.07
C THR A 503 -18.65 -14.14 2.08
N ASN A 504 -17.93 -15.24 1.84
CA ASN A 504 -16.90 -15.77 2.74
C ASN A 504 -15.84 -16.52 1.92
N ALA A 505 -14.62 -16.70 2.43
CA ALA A 505 -13.56 -17.42 1.74
C ALA A 505 -12.65 -18.20 2.71
N ALA A 506 -11.93 -19.16 2.18
CA ALA A 506 -10.80 -19.83 2.82
C ALA A 506 -9.66 -19.99 1.79
N ILE A 507 -8.42 -19.78 2.22
CA ILE A 507 -7.24 -19.95 1.38
C ILE A 507 -6.56 -21.25 1.80
N LEU A 508 -6.42 -22.17 0.86
CA LEU A 508 -5.81 -23.49 1.05
C LEU A 508 -4.28 -23.37 1.20
N PRO A 509 -3.60 -24.38 1.78
CA PRO A 509 -2.14 -24.38 1.92
C PRO A 509 -1.37 -24.23 0.59
N ASP A 510 -1.99 -24.63 -0.53
CA ASP A 510 -1.45 -24.53 -1.88
C ASP A 510 -1.87 -23.24 -2.62
N ASN A 511 -2.37 -22.24 -1.88
CA ASN A 511 -2.86 -20.96 -2.37
C ASN A 511 -4.10 -21.01 -3.27
N MET A 512 -4.77 -22.17 -3.40
CA MET A 512 -6.11 -22.19 -4.00
C MET A 512 -7.14 -21.53 -3.07
N ILE A 513 -8.20 -20.97 -3.66
CA ILE A 513 -9.28 -20.32 -2.91
C ILE A 513 -10.53 -21.20 -2.96
N ILE A 514 -11.16 -21.39 -1.80
CA ILE A 514 -12.57 -21.80 -1.75
C ILE A 514 -13.36 -20.60 -1.28
N ALA A 515 -14.40 -20.23 -2.03
CA ALA A 515 -15.25 -19.09 -1.76
C ALA A 515 -16.73 -19.46 -1.76
N ALA A 516 -17.47 -18.79 -0.90
CA ALA A 516 -18.92 -18.78 -0.90
C ALA A 516 -19.43 -17.63 -1.79
N ILE A 517 -20.23 -17.96 -2.80
CA ILE A 517 -20.80 -17.01 -3.76
C ILE A 517 -22.28 -17.30 -3.92
N GLY A 518 -23.12 -16.44 -3.34
CA GLY A 518 -24.57 -16.64 -3.30
C GLY A 518 -24.93 -17.98 -2.64
N ASN A 519 -25.57 -18.86 -3.39
CA ASN A 519 -26.00 -20.20 -2.95
C ASN A 519 -24.94 -21.30 -3.16
N LYS A 520 -23.72 -20.95 -3.58
CA LYS A 520 -22.68 -21.91 -3.98
C LYS A 520 -21.44 -21.85 -3.12
N ILE A 521 -20.79 -22.99 -2.96
CA ILE A 521 -19.38 -23.12 -2.58
C ILE A 521 -18.59 -23.47 -3.83
N VAL A 522 -17.55 -22.69 -4.08
CA VAL A 522 -16.78 -22.71 -5.31
C VAL A 522 -15.30 -22.79 -4.99
N LYS A 523 -14.58 -23.65 -5.70
CA LYS A 523 -13.12 -23.72 -5.68
C LYS A 523 -12.56 -23.03 -6.92
N TYR A 524 -11.57 -22.17 -6.72
CA TYR A 524 -10.80 -21.54 -7.78
C TYR A 524 -9.42 -22.20 -7.87
N GLY A 525 -9.14 -22.78 -9.03
CA GLY A 525 -7.79 -23.21 -9.38
C GLY A 525 -6.86 -22.01 -9.61
N LEU A 526 -5.55 -22.24 -9.56
CA LEU A 526 -4.55 -21.21 -9.90
C LEU A 526 -4.63 -20.75 -11.37
N ASP A 527 -5.26 -21.56 -12.21
CA ASP A 527 -5.61 -21.27 -13.61
C ASP A 527 -6.86 -20.38 -13.76
N GLY A 528 -7.50 -20.00 -12.64
CA GLY A 528 -8.74 -19.25 -12.62
C GLY A 528 -9.98 -20.10 -12.91
N ILE A 529 -9.84 -21.42 -13.09
CA ILE A 529 -10.98 -22.29 -13.37
C ILE A 529 -11.85 -22.43 -12.12
N GLU A 530 -13.14 -22.16 -12.33
CA GLU A 530 -14.18 -22.22 -11.32
C GLU A 530 -14.78 -23.64 -11.25
N THR A 531 -14.71 -24.29 -10.08
CA THR A 531 -15.36 -25.59 -9.83
C THR A 531 -16.39 -25.46 -8.73
N ILE A 532 -17.67 -25.73 -9.03
CA ILE A 532 -18.73 -25.74 -8.02
C ILE A 532 -18.59 -27.02 -7.17
N LEU A 533 -18.36 -26.86 -5.87
CA LEU A 533 -18.26 -27.96 -4.92
C LEU A 533 -19.61 -28.32 -4.30
N LEU A 534 -20.47 -27.31 -4.05
CA LEU A 534 -21.79 -27.49 -3.47
C LEU A 534 -22.70 -26.33 -3.88
N GLU A 535 -23.99 -26.62 -4.11
CA GLU A 535 -25.02 -25.61 -4.36
C GLU A 535 -26.27 -25.93 -3.54
N ILE A 536 -26.75 -24.96 -2.74
CA ILE A 536 -27.96 -25.09 -1.93
C ILE A 536 -28.87 -23.88 -2.20
N ASN A 537 -29.84 -24.04 -3.09
CA ASN A 537 -30.69 -22.94 -3.60
C ASN A 537 -31.38 -22.04 -2.56
N SER A 538 -31.59 -22.54 -1.35
CA SER A 538 -32.27 -21.80 -0.28
C SER A 538 -31.31 -21.05 0.65
N VAL A 539 -30.01 -21.10 0.40
CA VAL A 539 -28.96 -20.46 1.20
C VAL A 539 -28.59 -19.11 0.61
N SER A 540 -28.48 -18.11 1.48
CA SER A 540 -28.11 -16.73 1.14
C SER A 540 -26.89 -16.24 1.89
N ASP A 541 -26.40 -17.02 2.86
CA ASP A 541 -25.33 -16.65 3.79
C ASP A 541 -24.52 -17.90 4.17
N TRP A 542 -23.21 -17.73 4.34
CA TRP A 542 -22.26 -18.79 4.69
C TRP A 542 -21.44 -18.34 5.88
N ARG A 543 -21.96 -18.62 7.09
CA ARG A 543 -21.45 -18.09 8.36
C ARG A 543 -20.06 -18.62 8.73
N CYS A 544 -19.73 -19.80 8.24
CA CYS A 544 -18.43 -20.42 8.43
C CYS A 544 -17.89 -20.87 7.07
N LEU A 545 -16.62 -20.53 6.81
CA LEU A 545 -15.78 -21.09 5.78
C LEU A 545 -14.33 -21.03 6.32
N TRP A 546 -13.75 -22.19 6.63
CA TRP A 546 -12.50 -22.29 7.39
C TRP A 546 -11.62 -23.42 6.88
N CYS A 547 -10.32 -23.16 6.76
CA CYS A 547 -9.34 -24.15 6.32
C CYS A 547 -8.60 -24.75 7.53
N HIS A 548 -8.63 -26.07 7.64
CA HIS A 548 -7.82 -26.85 8.57
C HIS A 548 -6.37 -26.92 8.08
N SER A 549 -5.41 -27.04 9.00
CA SER A 549 -3.98 -27.20 8.71
C SER A 549 -3.66 -28.32 7.71
N SER A 550 -4.48 -29.37 7.65
CA SER A 550 -4.33 -30.46 6.66
C SER A 550 -4.86 -30.15 5.26
N GLY A 551 -5.41 -28.96 5.02
CA GLY A 551 -6.02 -28.54 3.74
C GLY A 551 -7.50 -28.92 3.56
N SER A 552 -8.14 -29.59 4.53
CA SER A 552 -9.60 -29.75 4.50
C SER A 552 -10.29 -28.42 4.77
N VAL A 553 -11.43 -28.16 4.12
CA VAL A 553 -12.20 -26.92 4.28
C VAL A 553 -13.58 -27.21 4.82
N PHE A 554 -14.00 -26.46 5.82
CA PHE A 554 -15.28 -26.61 6.49
C PHE A 554 -16.17 -25.43 6.20
N PHE A 555 -17.46 -25.66 5.98
CA PHE A 555 -18.42 -24.60 5.75
C PHE A 555 -19.82 -24.90 6.28
N SER A 556 -20.52 -23.85 6.69
CA SER A 556 -21.85 -23.97 7.28
C SER A 556 -22.82 -22.98 6.62
N PRO A 557 -23.86 -23.48 5.93
CA PRO A 557 -24.88 -22.64 5.31
C PRO A 557 -25.82 -22.02 6.35
N MET A 558 -26.35 -20.85 6.03
CA MET A 558 -27.39 -20.18 6.79
C MET A 558 -28.30 -19.38 5.85
N ASN A 559 -29.51 -19.08 6.30
CA ASN A 559 -30.32 -18.04 5.70
C ASN A 559 -30.81 -17.10 6.79
N SER A 560 -30.09 -16.00 6.94
CA SER A 560 -30.29 -15.06 8.05
C SER A 560 -31.61 -14.28 7.93
N TYR A 561 -32.21 -14.23 6.74
CA TYR A 561 -33.32 -13.35 6.42
C TYR A 561 -34.58 -14.08 5.95
N SER A 562 -34.56 -15.42 5.81
CA SER A 562 -35.75 -16.19 5.44
C SER A 562 -35.77 -17.56 6.12
N GLU A 563 -36.97 -18.07 6.37
CA GLU A 563 -37.19 -19.41 6.93
C GLU A 563 -37.27 -20.49 5.85
N ASN A 564 -37.00 -20.15 4.58
CA ASN A 564 -37.25 -21.02 3.43
C ASN A 564 -36.15 -22.07 3.19
N THR A 565 -35.12 -22.13 4.02
CA THR A 565 -34.10 -23.19 3.94
C THR A 565 -34.63 -24.47 4.56
N ASP A 566 -34.63 -25.54 3.77
CA ASP A 566 -34.95 -26.88 4.27
C ASP A 566 -34.06 -27.20 5.49
N ALA A 567 -34.70 -27.65 6.58
CA ALA A 567 -34.05 -28.06 7.81
C ALA A 567 -32.91 -29.07 7.55
N SER A 568 -33.06 -29.90 6.51
CA SER A 568 -32.06 -30.88 6.11
C SER A 568 -30.74 -30.25 5.64
N ASN A 569 -30.70 -28.98 5.22
CA ASN A 569 -29.49 -28.34 4.71
C ASN A 569 -28.61 -27.71 5.80
N TYR A 570 -29.14 -27.44 6.99
CA TYR A 570 -28.38 -26.85 8.09
C TYR A 570 -27.39 -27.86 8.67
N GLY A 571 -26.15 -27.43 8.87
CA GLY A 571 -25.08 -28.33 9.31
C GLY A 571 -23.69 -27.78 9.09
N LEU A 572 -22.70 -28.63 9.35
CA LEU A 572 -21.31 -28.41 8.97
C LEU A 572 -20.96 -29.39 7.86
N TYR A 573 -20.42 -28.87 6.77
CA TYR A 573 -19.91 -29.65 5.65
C TYR A 573 -18.39 -29.56 5.63
N ARG A 574 -17.74 -30.62 5.15
CA ARG A 574 -16.30 -30.76 4.99
C ARG A 574 -16.00 -31.09 3.54
N TYR A 575 -15.09 -30.34 2.93
CA TYR A 575 -14.41 -30.69 1.69
C TYR A 575 -13.02 -31.21 2.00
N ASP A 576 -12.70 -32.43 1.59
CA ASP A 576 -11.44 -33.11 1.89
C ASP A 576 -10.36 -32.96 0.82
N GLY A 577 -10.60 -32.11 -0.19
CA GLY A 577 -9.79 -32.02 -1.42
C GLY A 577 -10.41 -32.77 -2.61
N THR A 578 -11.40 -33.64 -2.36
CA THR A 578 -12.06 -34.47 -3.37
C THR A 578 -13.57 -34.46 -3.25
N THR A 579 -14.11 -34.68 -2.05
CA THR A 579 -15.54 -34.84 -1.82
C THR A 579 -16.05 -33.87 -0.76
N VAL A 580 -17.31 -33.47 -0.92
CA VAL A 580 -18.05 -32.69 0.09
C VAL A 580 -18.93 -33.65 0.89
N THR A 581 -18.73 -33.69 2.21
CA THR A 581 -19.50 -34.53 3.14
C THR A 581 -20.09 -33.69 4.25
N LYS A 582 -21.36 -33.90 4.61
CA LYS A 582 -21.95 -33.30 5.81
C LYS A 582 -21.49 -34.06 7.05
N VAL A 583 -20.82 -33.38 7.97
CA VAL A 583 -20.19 -33.96 9.16
C VAL A 583 -20.92 -33.62 10.46
N ILE A 584 -21.77 -32.58 10.45
CA ILE A 584 -22.71 -32.27 11.54
C ILE A 584 -24.07 -31.95 10.92
N GLN A 585 -25.14 -32.60 11.38
CA GLN A 585 -26.51 -32.18 11.10
C GLN A 585 -27.00 -31.27 12.22
N LEU A 586 -27.50 -30.08 11.87
CA LEU A 586 -28.07 -29.13 12.83
C LEU A 586 -29.58 -28.99 12.62
N ALA A 587 -30.27 -28.39 13.59
CA ALA A 587 -31.69 -28.06 13.45
C ALA A 587 -31.90 -26.83 12.54
N SER A 588 -33.16 -26.54 12.21
CA SER A 588 -33.49 -25.35 11.41
C SER A 588 -32.98 -24.07 12.07
N ARG A 589 -32.48 -23.14 11.25
CA ARG A 589 -31.92 -21.85 11.66
C ARG A 589 -30.70 -21.96 12.58
N GLN A 590 -29.89 -23.01 12.40
CA GLN A 590 -28.63 -23.21 13.10
C GLN A 590 -27.47 -23.35 12.11
N SER A 591 -26.32 -22.79 12.44
CA SER A 591 -25.08 -22.90 11.66
C SER A 591 -23.90 -23.01 12.60
N ILE A 592 -22.71 -23.28 12.06
CA ILE A 592 -21.45 -23.07 12.77
C ILE A 592 -20.97 -21.66 12.44
N TRP A 593 -20.56 -20.90 13.46
CA TRP A 593 -19.97 -19.57 13.29
C TRP A 593 -18.49 -19.57 13.61
N GLY A 594 -18.13 -19.98 14.83
CA GLY A 594 -16.74 -20.16 15.24
C GLY A 594 -16.25 -21.59 15.01
N ILE A 595 -15.11 -21.73 14.36
CA ILE A 595 -14.39 -22.99 14.20
C ILE A 595 -12.88 -22.73 14.25
N ASP A 596 -12.15 -23.59 14.94
CA ASP A 596 -10.69 -23.54 15.01
C ASP A 596 -10.13 -24.90 15.44
N GLU A 597 -8.82 -25.09 15.32
CA GLU A 597 -8.11 -26.30 15.75
C GLU A 597 -7.13 -26.06 16.90
N ASP A 598 -6.74 -27.08 17.66
CA ASP A 598 -5.59 -26.97 18.57
C ASP A 598 -4.30 -27.48 17.91
N SER A 599 -3.16 -27.37 18.59
CA SER A 599 -1.87 -27.85 18.09
C SER A 599 -1.81 -29.37 17.85
N LYS A 600 -2.81 -30.14 18.32
CA LYS A 600 -2.95 -31.58 18.09
C LYS A 600 -3.87 -31.90 16.92
N GLY A 601 -4.39 -30.90 16.21
CA GLY A 601 -5.36 -31.06 15.13
C GLY A 601 -6.76 -31.45 15.61
N ASN A 602 -7.09 -31.26 16.90
CA ASN A 602 -8.48 -31.37 17.32
C ASN A 602 -9.25 -30.14 16.84
N ILE A 603 -10.41 -30.34 16.21
CA ILE A 603 -11.23 -29.26 15.67
C ILE A 603 -12.39 -28.99 16.61
N TYR A 604 -12.66 -27.72 16.89
CA TYR A 604 -13.77 -27.28 17.72
C TYR A 604 -14.74 -26.44 16.89
N ALA A 605 -16.04 -26.73 16.98
CA ALA A 605 -17.07 -26.03 16.19
C ALA A 605 -18.22 -25.58 17.08
N GLY A 606 -18.46 -24.27 17.14
CA GLY A 606 -19.49 -23.65 17.96
C GLY A 606 -20.77 -23.33 17.18
N VAL A 607 -21.92 -23.78 17.70
CA VAL A 607 -23.22 -23.53 17.08
C VAL A 607 -23.70 -22.10 17.30
N TYR A 608 -24.10 -21.46 16.21
CA TYR A 608 -24.84 -20.21 16.14
C TYR A 608 -26.30 -20.49 15.76
N SER A 609 -27.26 -19.80 16.37
CA SER A 609 -28.68 -20.06 16.11
C SER A 609 -29.57 -18.81 16.15
N LEU A 610 -30.46 -18.66 15.16
CA LEU A 610 -31.44 -17.56 15.15
C LEU A 610 -32.77 -18.02 15.76
N GLY A 611 -33.20 -17.34 16.82
CA GLY A 611 -34.53 -17.54 17.43
C GLY A 611 -34.66 -18.76 18.35
N VAL A 612 -33.60 -19.55 18.51
CA VAL A 612 -33.53 -20.65 19.48
C VAL A 612 -32.25 -20.53 20.32
N ASN A 613 -32.28 -21.03 21.55
CA ASN A 613 -31.10 -21.09 22.40
C ASN A 613 -30.38 -22.43 22.16
N ASN A 614 -29.36 -22.43 21.32
CA ASN A 614 -28.46 -23.57 21.16
C ASN A 614 -27.00 -23.13 21.32
N THR A 615 -26.33 -23.65 22.33
CA THR A 615 -24.94 -23.35 22.72
C THR A 615 -24.03 -24.56 22.58
N ASP A 616 -24.43 -25.53 21.74
CA ASP A 616 -23.65 -26.73 21.52
C ASP A 616 -22.27 -26.39 20.96
N LEU A 617 -21.24 -26.88 21.64
CA LEU A 617 -19.86 -26.93 21.19
C LEU A 617 -19.53 -28.37 20.81
N TYR A 618 -19.03 -28.57 19.59
CA TYR A 618 -18.59 -29.86 19.09
C TYR A 618 -17.07 -29.95 19.06
N LYS A 619 -16.55 -31.18 19.15
CA LYS A 619 -15.13 -31.51 18.99
C LYS A 619 -14.95 -32.68 18.03
N SER A 620 -13.97 -32.57 17.13
CA SER A 620 -13.43 -33.67 16.35
C SER A 620 -11.98 -33.94 16.77
N THR A 621 -11.59 -35.21 16.74
CA THR A 621 -10.21 -35.68 16.99
C THR A 621 -9.66 -36.50 15.81
N ASP A 622 -10.33 -36.45 14.66
CA ASP A 622 -10.07 -37.31 13.50
C ASP A 622 -9.98 -36.50 12.18
N GLY A 623 -9.53 -35.25 12.27
CA GLY A 623 -9.42 -34.33 11.12
C GLY A 623 -10.78 -33.84 10.61
N GLY A 624 -11.81 -33.87 11.46
CA GLY A 624 -13.17 -33.43 11.15
C GLY A 624 -13.99 -34.43 10.36
N ASN A 625 -13.61 -35.72 10.34
CA ASN A 625 -14.43 -36.76 9.75
C ASN A 625 -15.69 -37.01 10.59
N THR A 626 -15.55 -36.97 11.92
CA THR A 626 -16.67 -37.07 12.86
C THR A 626 -16.56 -36.01 13.95
N PHE A 627 -17.70 -35.62 14.51
CA PHE A 627 -17.80 -34.66 15.60
C PHE A 627 -18.65 -35.22 16.74
N THR A 628 -18.20 -34.98 17.97
CA THR A 628 -18.94 -35.30 19.19
C THR A 628 -19.31 -34.01 19.91
N LYS A 629 -20.51 -33.96 20.49
CA LYS A 629 -20.91 -32.83 21.32
C LYS A 629 -20.05 -32.82 22.58
N LEU A 630 -19.28 -31.76 22.76
CA LEU A 630 -18.37 -31.57 23.89
C LEU A 630 -19.07 -30.89 25.06
N ARG A 631 -19.85 -29.84 24.81
CA ARG A 631 -20.49 -29.04 25.86
C ARG A 631 -21.71 -28.28 25.35
N SER A 632 -22.61 -27.93 26.26
CA SER A 632 -23.69 -26.95 26.06
C SER A 632 -23.82 -26.09 27.32
N TRP A 633 -24.24 -24.84 27.17
CA TRP A 633 -24.50 -23.92 28.28
C TRP A 633 -25.96 -23.45 28.26
N SER A 634 -26.66 -23.63 29.37
CA SER A 634 -28.01 -23.12 29.58
C SER A 634 -28.03 -22.24 30.83
N PRO A 635 -28.72 -21.08 30.85
CA PRO A 635 -29.66 -20.57 29.85
C PRO A 635 -29.03 -19.64 28.79
N LEU A 636 -27.71 -19.70 28.59
CA LEU A 636 -27.01 -18.84 27.64
C LEU A 636 -27.53 -19.01 26.21
N LYS A 637 -27.33 -17.98 25.39
CA LYS A 637 -27.58 -18.02 23.95
C LYS A 637 -26.31 -18.43 23.21
N HIS A 638 -26.51 -18.80 21.95
CA HIS A 638 -25.55 -19.42 21.04
C HIS A 638 -24.14 -18.83 21.00
N ILE A 639 -23.21 -19.57 20.39
CA ILE A 639 -21.79 -19.23 20.32
C ILE A 639 -21.56 -18.22 19.20
N HIS A 640 -20.98 -17.06 19.54
CA HIS A 640 -20.62 -15.99 18.60
C HIS A 640 -19.16 -16.04 18.16
N ALA A 641 -18.28 -16.54 19.02
CA ALA A 641 -16.87 -16.66 18.68
C ALA A 641 -16.25 -17.91 19.32
N LEU A 642 -15.33 -18.51 18.59
CA LEU A 642 -14.48 -19.60 19.05
C LEU A 642 -13.07 -19.35 18.51
N TYR A 643 -12.06 -19.50 19.36
CA TYR A 643 -10.66 -19.35 18.98
C TYR A 643 -9.77 -20.23 19.84
N VAL A 644 -8.73 -20.81 19.27
CA VAL A 644 -7.69 -21.52 20.01
C VAL A 644 -6.38 -20.74 19.89
N ASP A 645 -5.88 -20.29 21.05
CA ASP A 645 -4.53 -19.74 21.12
C ASP A 645 -3.52 -20.86 20.90
N LYS A 646 -2.87 -20.86 19.73
CA LYS A 646 -1.95 -21.93 19.30
C LYS A 646 -0.68 -22.01 20.14
N LEU A 647 -0.33 -20.95 20.88
CA LEU A 647 0.86 -20.95 21.73
C LEU A 647 0.61 -21.70 23.03
N THR A 648 -0.62 -21.69 23.54
CA THR A 648 -0.99 -22.29 24.83
C THR A 648 -2.01 -23.42 24.73
N ASP A 649 -2.57 -23.67 23.54
CA ASP A 649 -3.76 -24.49 23.30
C ASP A 649 -4.97 -24.09 24.17
N THR A 650 -5.05 -22.81 24.55
CA THR A 650 -6.21 -22.31 25.30
C THR A 650 -7.35 -22.08 24.33
N LEU A 651 -8.46 -22.78 24.54
CA LEU A 651 -9.71 -22.62 23.79
C LEU A 651 -10.54 -21.52 24.45
N TYR A 652 -10.89 -20.48 23.69
CA TYR A 652 -11.79 -19.41 24.10
C TYR A 652 -13.13 -19.53 23.38
N VAL A 653 -14.23 -19.28 24.10
CA VAL A 653 -15.59 -19.35 23.58
C VAL A 653 -16.41 -18.16 24.11
N SER A 654 -17.03 -17.41 23.21
CA SER A 654 -17.96 -16.32 23.54
C SER A 654 -19.40 -16.71 23.19
N LEU A 655 -20.31 -16.46 24.11
CA LEU A 655 -21.73 -16.78 24.01
C LEU A 655 -22.59 -15.54 24.28
N GLY A 656 -23.82 -15.52 23.74
CA GLY A 656 -24.86 -14.54 24.10
C GLY A 656 -25.25 -13.52 23.03
N ASP A 657 -26.43 -12.89 23.15
CA ASP A 657 -26.89 -11.77 22.28
C ASP A 657 -27.05 -10.43 23.03
N THR A 658 -26.99 -10.47 24.36
CA THR A 658 -27.28 -9.29 25.20
C THR A 658 -26.47 -9.35 26.48
N TYR A 659 -26.36 -8.21 27.18
CA TYR A 659 -25.61 -8.13 28.44
C TYR A 659 -26.01 -9.16 29.50
N SER A 660 -27.30 -9.51 29.59
CA SER A 660 -27.78 -10.41 30.63
C SER A 660 -27.48 -11.88 30.35
N VAL A 661 -27.18 -12.23 29.10
CA VAL A 661 -26.98 -13.63 28.66
C VAL A 661 -25.66 -13.83 27.91
N SER A 662 -24.75 -12.85 27.96
CA SER A 662 -23.42 -12.97 27.37
C SER A 662 -22.38 -13.39 28.40
N GLN A 663 -21.60 -14.40 28.06
CA GLN A 663 -20.51 -14.88 28.91
C GLN A 663 -19.39 -15.45 28.05
N ASN A 664 -18.16 -15.20 28.50
CA ASN A 664 -16.95 -15.66 27.85
C ASN A 664 -16.31 -16.75 28.72
N PHE A 665 -15.90 -17.84 28.10
CA PHE A 665 -15.25 -18.96 28.75
C PHE A 665 -13.90 -19.24 28.11
N LYS A 666 -13.00 -19.83 28.90
CA LYS A 666 -11.78 -20.44 28.40
C LYS A 666 -11.61 -21.86 28.93
N SER A 667 -10.85 -22.65 28.20
CA SER A 667 -10.39 -23.98 28.59
C SER A 667 -8.91 -24.11 28.29
N THR A 668 -8.12 -24.45 29.31
CA THR A 668 -6.66 -24.68 29.19
C THR A 668 -6.32 -26.16 29.09
N ASP A 669 -7.33 -27.03 29.04
CA ASP A 669 -7.21 -28.48 29.00
C ASP A 669 -7.90 -29.09 27.76
N ARG A 670 -7.89 -28.33 26.65
CA ARG A 670 -8.43 -28.74 25.34
C ARG A 670 -9.91 -29.12 25.39
N GLY A 671 -10.67 -28.41 26.21
CA GLY A 671 -12.11 -28.48 26.31
C GLY A 671 -12.64 -29.47 27.37
N ALA A 672 -11.78 -30.05 28.21
CA ALA A 672 -12.24 -30.96 29.26
C ALA A 672 -12.97 -30.21 30.39
N THR A 673 -12.45 -29.04 30.78
CA THR A 673 -13.08 -28.10 31.71
C THR A 673 -13.10 -26.69 31.15
N PHE A 674 -14.05 -25.88 31.61
CA PHE A 674 -14.15 -24.48 31.22
C PHE A 674 -14.36 -23.61 32.46
N SER A 675 -13.66 -22.50 32.50
CA SER A 675 -13.83 -21.43 33.49
C SER A 675 -14.26 -20.14 32.78
N PRO A 676 -15.04 -19.26 33.43
CA PRO A 676 -15.25 -17.92 32.92
C PRO A 676 -13.92 -17.20 32.67
N CYS A 677 -13.86 -16.39 31.62
CA CYS A 677 -12.78 -15.41 31.41
C CYS A 677 -13.42 -14.06 31.15
N ILE A 678 -12.70 -12.97 31.46
CA ILE A 678 -13.17 -11.59 31.25
C ILE A 678 -14.59 -11.34 31.80
N ASP A 679 -14.97 -12.03 32.89
CA ASP A 679 -16.35 -12.12 33.41
C ASP A 679 -16.91 -10.77 33.89
N SER A 680 -16.01 -9.81 34.18
CA SER A 680 -16.36 -8.42 34.45
C SER A 680 -17.10 -7.76 33.28
N MET A 681 -16.86 -8.23 32.05
CA MET A 681 -17.59 -7.84 30.85
C MET A 681 -18.53 -8.95 30.42
N ARG A 682 -19.77 -8.90 30.91
CA ARG A 682 -20.90 -9.64 30.33
C ARG A 682 -21.32 -9.04 28.99
N ARG A 683 -20.40 -8.97 28.05
CA ARG A 683 -20.59 -8.37 26.72
C ARG A 683 -20.50 -9.45 25.65
N GLN A 684 -21.28 -9.23 24.60
CA GLN A 684 -21.29 -10.06 23.41
C GLN A 684 -19.99 -9.81 22.62
N MET A 685 -19.21 -10.87 22.45
CA MET A 685 -17.99 -10.84 21.62
C MET A 685 -18.17 -11.74 20.40
N THR A 686 -17.80 -11.25 19.22
CA THR A 686 -17.94 -11.94 17.93
C THR A 686 -16.62 -12.33 17.29
N ALA A 687 -15.51 -11.78 17.80
CA ALA A 687 -14.19 -12.11 17.32
C ALA A 687 -13.22 -12.23 18.49
N ILE A 688 -12.35 -13.24 18.42
CA ILE A 688 -11.28 -13.47 19.40
C ILE A 688 -10.02 -13.82 18.63
N ILE A 689 -8.87 -13.26 19.02
CA ILE A 689 -7.56 -13.68 18.50
C ILE A 689 -6.45 -13.42 19.53
N SER A 690 -5.32 -14.10 19.40
CA SER A 690 -4.12 -13.87 20.22
C SER A 690 -2.94 -13.42 19.37
N SER A 691 -2.23 -12.39 19.82
CA SER A 691 -0.90 -12.06 19.30
C SER A 691 0.22 -12.87 19.94
N GLY A 692 -0.11 -13.63 20.99
CA GLY A 692 0.83 -14.31 21.89
C GLY A 692 1.23 -13.48 23.10
N LYS A 693 1.14 -12.14 23.00
CA LYS A 693 1.25 -11.24 24.15
C LYS A 693 -0.12 -10.92 24.74
N TYR A 694 -1.06 -10.55 23.89
CA TYR A 694 -2.43 -10.21 24.29
C TYR A 694 -3.46 -11.07 23.58
N ARG A 695 -4.62 -11.25 24.22
CA ARG A 695 -5.84 -11.74 23.60
C ARG A 695 -6.76 -10.56 23.32
N PHE A 696 -7.28 -10.49 22.11
CA PHE A 696 -8.17 -9.44 21.63
C PHE A 696 -9.59 -9.97 21.55
N PHE A 697 -10.56 -9.13 21.93
CA PHE A 697 -11.98 -9.43 21.95
C PHE A 697 -12.74 -8.31 21.26
N GLY A 698 -13.31 -8.62 20.10
CA GLY A 698 -14.14 -7.69 19.33
C GLY A 698 -15.61 -7.76 19.72
N THR A 699 -16.22 -6.60 19.99
CA THR A 699 -17.63 -6.52 20.41
C THR A 699 -18.62 -6.58 19.24
N ASP A 700 -19.76 -7.25 19.45
CA ASP A 700 -20.97 -7.13 18.62
C ASP A 700 -22.07 -6.53 19.47
N HIS A 701 -21.89 -5.27 19.84
CA HIS A 701 -22.82 -4.63 20.74
C HIS A 701 -22.94 -3.14 20.46
N SER A 702 -24.06 -2.73 19.87
CA SER A 702 -24.42 -1.33 19.78
C SER A 702 -24.73 -0.70 21.15
N PRO A 703 -24.20 0.48 21.46
CA PRO A 703 -23.62 1.40 20.49
C PRO A 703 -22.10 1.31 20.32
N ILE A 704 -21.39 0.32 20.85
CA ILE A 704 -19.93 0.36 20.98
C ILE A 704 -19.19 -0.57 20.00
N GLY A 705 -18.47 0.02 19.05
CA GLY A 705 -17.47 -0.69 18.25
C GLY A 705 -16.11 -0.68 18.91
N VAL A 706 -15.85 -1.65 19.78
CA VAL A 706 -14.65 -1.70 20.60
C VAL A 706 -13.94 -3.03 20.45
N ILE A 707 -12.62 -2.96 20.33
CA ILE A 707 -11.72 -4.10 20.54
C ILE A 707 -11.09 -3.92 21.91
N TYR A 708 -11.33 -4.88 22.79
CA TYR A 708 -10.62 -5.01 24.04
C TYR A 708 -9.41 -5.89 23.85
N ARG A 709 -8.36 -5.69 24.65
CA ARG A 709 -7.28 -6.66 24.80
C ARG A 709 -6.98 -6.95 26.27
N THR A 710 -6.36 -8.09 26.54
CA THR A 710 -5.97 -8.54 27.88
C THR A 710 -4.72 -9.40 27.83
N SER A 711 -3.84 -9.25 28.84
CA SER A 711 -2.65 -10.09 29.02
C SER A 711 -2.86 -11.20 30.06
N ASP A 712 -3.92 -11.15 30.87
CA ASP A 712 -4.16 -12.05 32.01
C ASP A 712 -5.56 -12.71 32.04
N ASP A 713 -6.42 -12.39 31.07
CA ASP A 713 -7.84 -12.79 30.97
C ASP A 713 -8.74 -12.24 32.09
N ASN A 714 -8.25 -11.27 32.86
CA ASN A 714 -8.97 -10.65 33.98
C ASN A 714 -9.12 -9.15 33.79
N THR A 715 -8.03 -8.49 33.39
CA THR A 715 -7.91 -7.05 33.19
C THR A 715 -8.05 -6.73 31.72
N LEU A 716 -8.96 -5.82 31.40
CA LEU A 716 -9.26 -5.43 30.02
C LEU A 716 -8.88 -3.98 29.79
N GLU A 717 -8.23 -3.74 28.66
CA GLU A 717 -7.96 -2.41 28.14
C GLU A 717 -8.63 -2.23 26.79
N VAL A 718 -9.05 -1.00 26.48
CA VAL A 718 -9.57 -0.65 25.16
C VAL A 718 -8.38 -0.51 24.24
N SER A 719 -8.30 -1.38 23.23
CA SER A 719 -7.24 -1.32 22.21
C SER A 719 -7.67 -0.48 21.00
N LEU A 720 -8.93 -0.60 20.58
CA LEU A 720 -9.50 0.23 19.52
C LEU A 720 -10.95 0.58 19.87
N ASN A 721 -11.34 1.83 19.62
CA ASN A 721 -12.73 2.27 19.70
C ASN A 721 -13.05 3.10 18.46
N VAL A 722 -13.81 2.52 17.53
CA VAL A 722 -14.19 3.18 16.28
C VAL A 722 -15.49 4.00 16.41
N GLY A 723 -16.02 4.09 17.62
CA GLY A 723 -17.21 4.88 17.93
C GLY A 723 -18.53 4.14 17.75
N TYR A 724 -19.57 4.92 17.49
CA TYR A 724 -20.95 4.47 17.62
C TYR A 724 -21.38 3.51 16.49
N TYR A 725 -22.15 2.47 16.83
CA TYR A 725 -22.83 1.57 15.88
C TYR A 725 -21.93 0.72 14.97
N SER A 726 -20.72 0.40 15.38
CA SER A 726 -19.86 -0.54 14.66
C SER A 726 -19.71 -1.84 15.44
N ASN A 727 -19.75 -2.98 14.77
CA ASN A 727 -19.59 -4.31 15.37
C ASN A 727 -18.36 -4.99 14.74
N VAL A 728 -17.47 -5.54 15.57
CA VAL A 728 -16.24 -6.21 15.15
C VAL A 728 -16.58 -7.63 14.71
N PHE A 729 -16.60 -7.90 13.42
CA PHE A 729 -17.11 -9.17 12.90
C PHE A 729 -16.02 -10.21 12.62
N PHE A 730 -14.77 -9.78 12.43
CA PHE A 730 -13.64 -10.69 12.42
C PHE A 730 -12.39 -10.08 13.03
N LEU A 731 -11.52 -10.96 13.53
CA LEU A 731 -10.13 -10.71 13.84
C LEU A 731 -9.29 -11.78 13.15
N ARG A 732 -8.22 -11.39 12.47
CA ARG A 732 -7.31 -12.30 11.75
C ARG A 732 -5.87 -11.90 11.99
N ARG A 733 -4.99 -12.87 12.13
CA ARG A 733 -3.55 -12.66 12.33
C ARG A 733 -2.83 -13.11 11.07
N SER A 734 -2.00 -12.24 10.52
CA SER A 734 -1.15 -12.58 9.37
C SER A 734 -0.18 -13.69 9.76
N ASP A 735 -0.07 -14.70 8.90
CA ASP A 735 0.92 -15.77 9.01
C ASP A 735 2.33 -15.31 8.59
N LEU A 736 2.42 -14.19 7.87
CA LEU A 736 3.68 -13.61 7.40
C LEU A 736 4.28 -12.62 8.41
N THR A 737 3.49 -11.64 8.86
CA THR A 737 3.97 -10.52 9.70
C THR A 737 3.56 -10.65 11.17
N GLY A 738 2.57 -11.50 11.47
CA GLY A 738 1.96 -11.56 12.79
C GLY A 738 1.03 -10.38 13.12
N TRP A 739 0.83 -9.44 12.19
CA TRP A 739 -0.09 -8.30 12.36
C TRP A 739 -1.53 -8.77 12.53
N ILE A 740 -2.35 -7.99 13.24
CA ILE A 740 -3.75 -8.31 13.49
C ILE A 740 -4.65 -7.37 12.71
N TYR A 741 -5.56 -7.94 11.94
CA TYR A 741 -6.57 -7.25 11.16
C TYR A 741 -7.94 -7.40 11.80
N ALA A 742 -8.71 -6.32 11.79
CA ALA A 742 -10.07 -6.27 12.32
C ALA A 742 -11.03 -5.73 11.27
N GLY A 743 -12.15 -6.42 11.06
CA GLY A 743 -13.22 -5.95 10.17
C GLY A 743 -14.45 -5.52 10.95
N PHE A 744 -15.00 -4.38 10.57
CA PHE A 744 -16.19 -3.81 11.18
C PHE A 744 -17.35 -3.80 10.20
N LYS A 745 -18.55 -3.98 10.72
CA LYS A 745 -19.81 -3.67 10.02
C LYS A 745 -20.64 -2.71 10.87
N THR A 746 -21.63 -2.07 10.28
CA THR A 746 -22.60 -1.30 11.04
C THR A 746 -23.58 -2.22 11.77
N ASP A 747 -24.04 -1.77 12.92
CA ASP A 747 -25.10 -2.44 13.65
C ASP A 747 -26.45 -2.34 12.88
N PRO A 748 -27.30 -3.37 12.87
CA PRO A 748 -28.63 -3.29 12.25
C PRO A 748 -29.55 -2.20 12.82
N SER A 749 -29.30 -1.74 14.05
CA SER A 749 -30.02 -0.64 14.71
C SER A 749 -29.43 0.74 14.45
N ALA A 750 -28.35 0.83 13.66
CA ALA A 750 -27.66 2.07 13.38
C ALA A 750 -28.56 3.08 12.63
N THR A 751 -28.61 4.32 13.10
CA THR A 751 -29.46 5.38 12.52
C THR A 751 -28.65 6.56 11.97
N SER A 752 -27.36 6.64 12.27
CA SER A 752 -26.45 7.73 11.85
C SER A 752 -25.00 7.23 11.85
N ASN A 753 -24.09 8.00 11.26
CA ASN A 753 -22.65 7.70 11.15
C ASN A 753 -22.37 6.31 10.58
N LEU A 754 -23.06 5.95 9.49
CA LEU A 754 -22.96 4.65 8.87
C LEU A 754 -21.71 4.56 7.99
N TYR A 755 -20.61 4.13 8.59
CA TYR A 755 -19.40 3.73 7.90
C TYR A 755 -18.93 2.37 8.42
N CYS A 756 -18.09 1.71 7.65
CA CYS A 756 -17.46 0.47 8.06
C CYS A 756 -16.01 0.46 7.58
N SER A 757 -15.16 -0.33 8.23
CA SER A 757 -13.72 -0.28 7.99
C SER A 757 -13.03 -1.61 8.29
N VAL A 758 -11.87 -1.80 7.64
CA VAL A 758 -10.87 -2.79 8.00
C VAL A 758 -9.69 -2.04 8.61
N TRP A 759 -9.24 -2.48 9.78
CA TRP A 759 -8.12 -1.92 10.51
C TRP A 759 -7.01 -2.96 10.65
N VAL A 760 -5.79 -2.50 10.90
CA VAL A 760 -4.64 -3.33 11.22
C VAL A 760 -3.90 -2.75 12.43
N THR A 761 -3.37 -3.61 13.28
CA THR A 761 -2.36 -3.25 14.27
C THR A 761 -1.08 -4.05 14.02
N LYS A 762 0.04 -3.34 14.11
CA LYS A 762 1.40 -3.87 13.90
C LYS A 762 2.18 -3.98 15.22
N ASP A 763 1.58 -3.50 16.31
CA ASP A 763 2.21 -3.29 17.61
C ASP A 763 1.30 -3.78 18.74
N ASP A 764 0.69 -4.95 18.55
CA ASP A 764 -0.13 -5.60 19.57
C ASP A 764 -1.32 -4.74 20.06
N GLY A 765 -1.82 -3.84 19.22
CA GLY A 765 -2.98 -3.00 19.48
C GLY A 765 -2.68 -1.72 20.24
N ASP A 766 -1.41 -1.31 20.32
CA ASP A 766 -1.03 0.01 20.85
C ASP A 766 -1.45 1.11 19.87
N THR A 767 -1.33 0.84 18.57
CA THR A 767 -1.85 1.68 17.49
C THR A 767 -2.60 0.84 16.46
N TRP A 768 -3.52 1.51 15.76
CA TRP A 768 -4.31 0.93 14.69
C TRP A 768 -4.32 1.86 13.49
N GLU A 769 -4.19 1.28 12.30
CA GLU A 769 -4.23 1.97 11.01
C GLU A 769 -5.45 1.48 10.21
N ILE A 770 -6.09 2.37 9.46
CA ILE A 770 -7.18 1.99 8.54
C ILE A 770 -6.55 1.39 7.28
N VAL A 771 -6.95 0.16 6.94
CA VAL A 771 -6.61 -0.51 5.68
C VAL A 771 -7.61 -0.14 4.59
N LYS A 772 -8.91 -0.15 4.94
CA LYS A 772 -10.00 0.17 4.02
C LYS A 772 -11.14 0.82 4.80
N GLU A 773 -11.72 1.86 4.23
CA GLU A 773 -12.94 2.48 4.73
C GLU A 773 -13.99 2.52 3.63
N ILE A 774 -15.25 2.28 4.00
CA ILE A 774 -16.40 2.50 3.13
C ILE A 774 -17.33 3.47 3.84
N ASN A 775 -17.39 4.68 3.29
CA ASN A 775 -18.34 5.70 3.68
C ASN A 775 -19.69 5.43 3.00
N VAL A 776 -20.79 5.70 3.71
CA VAL A 776 -22.17 5.53 3.20
C VAL A 776 -22.55 4.05 3.02
N VAL A 777 -22.70 3.34 4.14
CA VAL A 777 -23.31 2.00 4.16
C VAL A 777 -24.70 2.04 4.79
N SER A 778 -25.53 1.02 4.55
CA SER A 778 -26.81 0.89 5.27
C SER A 778 -26.59 0.26 6.65
N ALA A 779 -27.59 0.31 7.53
CA ALA A 779 -27.54 -0.40 8.81
C ALA A 779 -27.41 -1.92 8.60
N GLY A 780 -26.50 -2.55 9.33
CA GLY A 780 -26.18 -3.98 9.20
C GLY A 780 -25.19 -4.32 8.08
N GLU A 781 -24.72 -3.36 7.30
CA GLU A 781 -23.77 -3.57 6.19
C GLU A 781 -22.32 -3.34 6.59
N GLY A 782 -21.36 -3.81 5.78
CA GLY A 782 -19.92 -3.65 6.02
C GLY A 782 -19.14 -4.95 5.93
N PHE A 783 -18.02 -5.08 6.64
CA PHE A 783 -17.12 -6.23 6.56
C PHE A 783 -17.56 -7.34 7.52
N TRP A 784 -17.95 -8.50 6.97
CA TRP A 784 -18.60 -9.57 7.74
C TRP A 784 -17.67 -10.75 8.02
N PHE A 785 -16.97 -11.23 7.01
CA PHE A 785 -16.18 -12.45 7.11
C PHE A 785 -14.83 -12.27 6.44
N ALA A 786 -13.83 -13.00 6.94
CA ALA A 786 -12.50 -13.02 6.36
C ALA A 786 -11.94 -14.44 6.38
N SER A 787 -11.20 -14.79 5.33
CA SER A 787 -10.45 -16.03 5.26
C SER A 787 -9.37 -16.10 6.33
N ASN A 788 -8.74 -17.26 6.46
CA ASN A 788 -7.40 -17.32 7.04
C ASN A 788 -6.43 -16.48 6.20
N PHE A 789 -5.33 -16.05 6.83
CA PHE A 789 -4.18 -15.60 6.08
C PHE A 789 -3.45 -16.79 5.46
N LYS A 790 -2.87 -16.55 4.29
CA LYS A 790 -1.87 -17.41 3.69
C LYS A 790 -0.85 -16.58 2.93
N ASP A 791 0.41 -16.70 3.31
CA ASP A 791 1.54 -15.98 2.72
C ASP A 791 1.28 -14.45 2.69
N GLY A 792 0.70 -13.91 3.77
CA GLY A 792 0.37 -12.48 3.87
C GLY A 792 -0.86 -12.02 3.06
N ASN A 793 -1.64 -12.95 2.50
CA ASN A 793 -2.87 -12.65 1.76
C ASN A 793 -4.12 -13.06 2.53
N MET A 794 -5.18 -12.26 2.42
CA MET A 794 -6.49 -12.50 3.02
C MET A 794 -7.59 -12.05 2.07
N ILE A 795 -8.72 -12.76 2.06
CA ILE A 795 -9.94 -12.38 1.34
C ILE A 795 -11.01 -12.01 2.35
N VAL A 796 -11.64 -10.86 2.15
CA VAL A 796 -12.68 -10.32 3.01
C VAL A 796 -13.99 -10.23 2.23
N GLY A 797 -15.04 -10.86 2.76
CA GLY A 797 -16.40 -10.70 2.28
C GLY A 797 -17.11 -9.57 3.02
N TYR A 798 -17.73 -8.66 2.27
CA TYR A 798 -18.43 -7.51 2.81
C TYR A 798 -19.75 -7.28 2.09
N LYS A 799 -20.69 -6.59 2.74
CA LYS A 799 -22.02 -6.27 2.21
C LYS A 799 -22.13 -4.77 1.97
N LEU A 800 -22.62 -4.38 0.80
CA LEU A 800 -22.86 -3.00 0.40
C LEU A 800 -24.08 -2.93 -0.54
N ASN A 801 -25.03 -2.04 -0.28
CA ASN A 801 -26.24 -1.89 -1.09
C ASN A 801 -27.02 -3.20 -1.27
N ASN A 802 -27.13 -3.97 -0.20
CA ASN A 802 -27.73 -5.30 -0.12
C ASN A 802 -27.06 -6.41 -0.95
N ALA A 803 -25.90 -6.15 -1.54
CA ALA A 803 -25.11 -7.14 -2.27
C ALA A 803 -23.82 -7.49 -1.52
N PHE A 804 -23.40 -8.75 -1.60
CA PHE A 804 -22.06 -9.13 -1.15
C PHE A 804 -21.00 -8.70 -2.16
N LYS A 805 -19.78 -8.46 -1.68
CA LYS A 805 -18.62 -8.02 -2.43
C LYS A 805 -17.38 -8.65 -1.80
N GLY A 806 -16.34 -8.87 -2.60
CA GLY A 806 -15.07 -9.40 -2.13
C GLY A 806 -13.97 -8.34 -2.17
N LEU A 807 -13.12 -8.32 -1.15
CA LEU A 807 -11.92 -7.49 -1.05
C LEU A 807 -10.71 -8.40 -0.83
N GLY A 808 -9.67 -8.26 -1.66
CA GLY A 808 -8.36 -8.84 -1.39
C GLY A 808 -7.53 -7.89 -0.53
N VAL A 809 -6.82 -8.43 0.45
CA VAL A 809 -5.84 -7.72 1.29
C VAL A 809 -4.51 -8.46 1.20
N SER A 810 -3.42 -7.76 0.91
CA SER A 810 -2.08 -8.34 0.76
C SER A 810 -1.01 -7.50 1.44
N GLU A 811 -0.07 -8.17 2.10
CA GLU A 811 1.15 -7.59 2.69
C GLU A 811 2.38 -7.71 1.77
N LEU A 812 2.18 -8.26 0.57
CA LEU A 812 3.22 -8.43 -0.45
C LEU A 812 3.29 -7.21 -1.37
N VAL A 813 4.49 -6.84 -1.82
CA VAL A 813 4.75 -5.73 -2.78
C VAL A 813 3.76 -5.77 -3.95
N GLN A 814 3.29 -4.60 -4.41
CA GLN A 814 2.20 -4.46 -5.38
C GLN A 814 2.23 -5.57 -6.44
N PRO A 815 1.13 -6.32 -6.61
CA PRO A 815 0.93 -7.06 -7.83
C PRO A 815 1.05 -6.08 -9.00
N VAL A 816 2.02 -6.32 -9.88
CA VAL A 816 2.04 -5.67 -11.19
C VAL A 816 0.76 -6.13 -11.90
N TYR A 817 -0.22 -5.24 -11.98
CA TYR A 817 -1.51 -5.54 -12.59
C TYR A 817 -1.32 -5.83 -14.09
N ALA A 818 -1.51 -7.09 -14.50
CA ALA A 818 -1.89 -7.38 -15.88
C ALA A 818 -3.34 -6.91 -16.06
N SER A 819 -3.57 -5.99 -16.99
CA SER A 819 -4.84 -5.27 -17.18
C SER A 819 -6.03 -6.13 -17.61
N ASP A 820 -5.84 -7.39 -18.02
CA ASP A 820 -6.91 -8.15 -18.66
C ASP A 820 -7.25 -9.48 -17.96
N GLY A 821 -8.45 -9.53 -17.41
CA GLY A 821 -9.17 -10.77 -17.13
C GLY A 821 -9.01 -11.34 -15.72
N ILE A 822 -9.99 -12.13 -15.32
CA ILE A 822 -9.99 -12.93 -14.07
C ILE A 822 -9.03 -14.12 -14.30
N THR A 823 -7.75 -13.81 -14.47
CA THR A 823 -6.61 -14.74 -14.37
C THR A 823 -5.51 -14.07 -13.58
N GLY A 824 -5.89 -13.26 -12.58
CA GLY A 824 -5.03 -12.94 -11.46
C GLY A 824 -4.62 -14.26 -10.83
N THR A 825 -3.58 -14.86 -11.40
CA THR A 825 -2.70 -15.79 -10.73
C THR A 825 -2.39 -15.03 -9.46
N ILE A 826 -2.92 -15.47 -8.32
CA ILE A 826 -2.35 -15.10 -7.03
C ILE A 826 -0.87 -15.27 -7.26
N ILE A 827 -0.13 -14.17 -7.20
CA ILE A 827 1.31 -14.11 -7.48
C ILE A 827 1.87 -15.39 -6.88
N LYS A 828 2.45 -16.26 -7.71
CA LYS A 828 3.16 -17.44 -7.19
C LYS A 828 4.00 -16.90 -6.04
N PRO A 829 3.85 -17.41 -4.80
CA PRO A 829 4.81 -17.06 -3.77
C PRO A 829 6.17 -17.36 -4.39
N ILE A 830 7.04 -16.35 -4.46
CA ILE A 830 8.44 -16.55 -4.80
C ILE A 830 8.88 -17.63 -3.83
N THR A 831 9.01 -18.85 -4.35
CA THR A 831 9.34 -20.00 -3.53
C THR A 831 10.83 -19.85 -3.29
N TYR A 832 11.20 -19.16 -2.21
CA TYR A 832 12.53 -19.31 -1.66
C TYR A 832 12.61 -20.76 -1.21
N ASN A 833 13.31 -21.58 -1.98
CA ASN A 833 13.70 -22.91 -1.54
C ASN A 833 14.62 -22.71 -0.34
N TYR A 834 14.08 -22.91 0.86
CA TYR A 834 14.82 -23.05 2.11
C TYR A 834 15.46 -24.44 2.20
#